data_AF-G3AFT1-F1
#
_entry.id   AF-G3AFT1-F1
#
_cell.length_a   1.000
_cell.length_b   1.000
_cell.length_c   1.000
_cell.angle_alpha   90.00
_cell.angle_beta   90.00
_cell.angle_gamma   90.00
#
_symmetry.space_group_name_H-M   'P 1'
#
loop_
_entity.id
_entity.type
_entity.pdbx_description
1 polymer ?
#
loop_
_entity_poly.entity_id
_entity_poly.type
_entity_poly.pdbx_seq_one_letter_code
_entity_poly.pdbx_strand_id
1 'polypeptide(L)'
;MCKKRGLNINDLPIELLIAIFSELDPVYLNIMRLVCKKWNFVINDRETWTNAFTNKFHTPKIFPSLSSNCMTEYFMRLNVAKNWKKGHATHSFYQLINNEYRFNDLTRCDFKQDRIMIFSKRHGNITSGNLHSGKNQSFIPGGSNLNITSSCMNGNYLLTGKLNGEVHLKNLVTSTSVTSRSSYQVFGEPSDSPIMCVCMNDYPDKFKSKVDAISGGYKGDLKCWNFQGKLVRQFQFEQEVVYNVLSDFQKYIILNTDKRVVIIDYQKLEILKEYDMGFTIVNTQDPNTASYYDHLIHYKNKLDIDYSDKNIILCYDTNIKVFNFETGIERQLHVNVPIVKSYLQTCSESKLLASRNRSIIGGDGLLYVNLLADESVIIWNIRDDSREIEPIVHIQPSLNYMKYSPMIHDAIVQRDLPFVVDVAVTSTVLAVCGYNGLCNIYDVYTGKYLREISLKFPKKFEHMHDRLIGDVYIKLNPNQLDCNGVIVCGDTVQYFQFGDLQPDTVNKPKKQKSVNLGIHSKHESKKKIQEGMDEYHTQQYQQRMKQALLDKYNGTLYDDEDEELSIALAISESYHNSTGDVSQLEEEEGGVGEDYEEQRREQEVEQALDEDLLLAIELSKQEEENKKIVDQIINGPVEMSSSQHAMLNDEEIDEELRRALELSLIEH
;
A
#
# COMPACT_ATOMS: atom_id res chain seq x y z
N MET A 1 13.28 67.08 -18.68
CA MET A 1 13.86 65.85 -18.09
C MET A 1 12.76 64.80 -17.95
N CYS A 2 12.61 63.91 -18.93
CA CYS A 2 11.77 62.72 -18.77
C CYS A 2 12.52 61.76 -17.83
N LYS A 3 12.12 61.69 -16.55
CA LYS A 3 12.48 60.54 -15.71
C LYS A 3 11.88 59.32 -16.40
N LYS A 4 12.72 58.48 -17.01
CA LYS A 4 12.35 57.08 -17.27
C LYS A 4 11.99 56.50 -15.91
N ARG A 5 10.69 56.45 -15.58
CA ARG A 5 10.22 55.57 -14.50
C ARG A 5 10.63 54.18 -14.95
N GLY A 6 11.61 53.60 -14.26
CA GLY A 6 11.93 52.19 -14.47
C GLY A 6 10.63 51.42 -14.28
N LEU A 7 10.32 50.53 -15.23
CA LEU A 7 9.22 49.58 -15.09
C LEU A 7 9.37 48.91 -13.73
N ASN A 8 8.39 49.10 -12.85
CA ASN A 8 8.37 48.42 -11.58
C ASN A 8 7.91 46.98 -11.85
N ILE A 9 8.40 46.01 -11.10
CA ILE A 9 7.96 44.61 -11.20
C ILE A 9 6.44 44.50 -11.02
N ASN A 10 5.84 45.40 -10.24
CA ASN A 10 4.39 45.51 -10.07
C ASN A 10 3.62 45.94 -11.32
N ASP A 11 4.29 46.50 -12.33
CA ASP A 11 3.69 46.91 -13.60
C ASP A 11 3.63 45.75 -14.61
N LEU A 12 4.21 44.60 -14.28
CA LEU A 12 4.14 43.41 -15.11
C LEU A 12 2.73 42.80 -15.11
N PRO A 13 2.31 42.20 -16.25
CA PRO A 13 1.17 41.30 -16.33
C PRO A 13 1.27 40.16 -15.31
N ILE A 14 0.11 39.68 -14.86
CA ILE A 14 0.02 38.65 -13.83
C ILE A 14 0.70 37.37 -14.30
N GLU A 15 0.56 37.01 -15.57
CA GLU A 15 1.14 35.83 -16.21
C GLU A 15 2.67 35.83 -16.14
N LEU A 16 3.30 37.00 -16.34
CA LEU A 16 4.75 37.14 -16.22
C LEU A 16 5.20 37.07 -14.75
N LEU A 17 4.38 37.56 -13.81
CA LEU A 17 4.67 37.42 -12.39
C LEU A 17 4.56 35.97 -11.93
N ILE A 18 3.56 35.22 -12.41
CA ILE A 18 3.42 33.77 -12.17
C ILE A 18 4.67 33.04 -12.65
N ALA A 19 5.12 33.30 -13.89
CA ALA A 19 6.32 32.68 -14.45
C ALA A 19 7.61 33.03 -13.68
N ILE A 20 7.74 34.26 -13.18
CA ILE A 20 8.89 34.66 -12.35
C ILE A 20 8.83 33.98 -10.98
N PHE A 21 7.66 33.97 -10.35
CA PHE A 21 7.48 33.39 -9.02
C PHE A 21 7.58 31.86 -9.03
N SER A 22 7.20 31.19 -10.12
CA SER A 22 7.36 29.73 -10.25
C SER A 22 8.81 29.25 -10.27
N GLU A 23 9.79 30.12 -10.51
CA GLU A 23 11.22 29.79 -10.45
C GLU A 23 11.82 29.94 -9.05
N LEU A 24 11.08 30.51 -8.10
CA LEU A 24 11.56 30.77 -6.75
C LEU A 24 11.30 29.57 -5.82
N ASP A 25 12.20 29.38 -4.86
CA ASP A 25 12.00 28.35 -3.82
C ASP A 25 10.79 28.75 -2.95
N PRO A 26 9.89 27.82 -2.60
CA PRO A 26 8.69 28.13 -1.82
C PRO A 26 8.88 28.79 -0.46
N VAL A 27 10.06 28.65 0.14
CA VAL A 27 10.42 29.42 1.34
C VAL A 27 10.42 30.92 1.03
N TYR A 28 10.96 31.33 -0.12
CA TYR A 28 10.91 32.72 -0.57
C TYR A 28 9.51 33.12 -1.00
N LEU A 29 8.73 32.23 -1.62
CA LEU A 29 7.33 32.53 -1.97
C LEU A 29 6.51 32.88 -0.72
N ASN A 30 6.66 32.13 0.37
CA ASN A 30 5.97 32.45 1.62
C ASN A 30 6.35 33.82 2.20
N ILE A 31 7.63 34.21 2.10
CA ILE A 31 8.07 35.54 2.53
C ILE A 31 7.51 36.62 1.58
N MET A 32 7.49 36.35 0.28
CA MET A 32 7.03 37.29 -0.75
C MET A 32 5.53 37.57 -0.70
N ARG A 33 4.72 36.67 -0.14
CA ARG A 33 3.29 36.91 0.13
C ARG A 33 3.07 38.14 1.03
N LEU A 34 4.02 38.43 1.92
CA LEU A 34 3.92 39.54 2.87
C LEU A 34 4.29 40.91 2.26
N VAL A 35 4.74 40.95 1.00
CA VAL A 35 5.21 42.19 0.36
C VAL A 35 4.06 43.12 -0.01
N CYS A 36 3.04 42.62 -0.70
CA CYS A 36 1.84 43.39 -1.04
C CYS A 36 0.67 42.49 -1.44
N LYS A 37 -0.56 43.06 -1.48
CA LYS A 37 -1.78 42.34 -1.88
C LYS A 37 -1.69 41.72 -3.27
N LYS A 38 -1.10 42.42 -4.25
CA LYS A 38 -0.93 41.92 -5.62
C LYS A 38 -0.03 40.66 -5.63
N TRP A 39 1.06 40.66 -4.86
CA TRP A 39 1.96 39.50 -4.79
C TRP A 39 1.31 38.34 -4.06
N ASN A 40 0.58 38.60 -2.97
CA ASN A 40 -0.19 37.55 -2.29
C ASN A 40 -1.22 36.90 -3.22
N PHE A 41 -1.93 37.69 -4.03
CA PHE A 41 -2.88 37.18 -5.03
C PHE A 41 -2.19 36.27 -6.06
N VAL A 42 -1.06 36.71 -6.63
CA VAL A 42 -0.31 35.92 -7.64
C VAL A 42 0.31 34.66 -7.03
N ILE A 43 0.83 34.75 -5.79
CA ILE A 43 1.46 33.60 -5.14
C ILE A 43 0.43 32.58 -4.69
N ASN A 44 -0.77 32.98 -4.28
CA ASN A 44 -1.84 32.03 -3.93
C ASN A 44 -2.50 31.42 -5.18
N ASP A 45 -2.14 31.87 -6.37
CA ASP A 45 -2.63 31.28 -7.60
C ASP A 45 -2.13 29.83 -7.76
N ARG A 46 -3.04 28.97 -8.23
CA ARG A 46 -2.78 27.53 -8.41
C ARG A 46 -1.69 27.27 -9.44
N GLU A 47 -1.61 28.08 -10.49
CA GLU A 47 -0.65 27.89 -11.58
C GLU A 47 0.78 28.16 -11.09
N THR A 48 0.99 29.18 -10.25
CA THR A 48 2.29 29.48 -9.62
C THR A 48 2.84 28.27 -8.88
N TRP A 49 2.04 27.65 -8.01
CA TRP A 49 2.47 26.49 -7.23
C TRP A 49 2.63 25.23 -8.07
N THR A 50 1.79 25.04 -9.09
CA THR A 50 1.89 23.88 -9.99
C THR A 50 3.19 23.95 -10.79
N ASN A 51 3.52 25.13 -11.34
CA ASN A 51 4.75 25.34 -12.10
C ASN A 51 5.99 25.24 -11.19
N ALA A 52 5.95 25.83 -9.99
CA ALA A 52 7.02 25.68 -9.00
C ALA A 52 7.26 24.22 -8.61
N PHE A 53 6.17 23.46 -8.44
CA PHE A 53 6.23 22.04 -8.14
C PHE A 53 6.86 21.23 -9.29
N THR A 54 6.40 21.43 -10.53
CA THR A 54 6.94 20.77 -11.72
C THR A 54 8.42 21.11 -11.92
N ASN A 55 8.80 22.37 -11.76
CA ASN A 55 10.20 22.82 -11.86
C ASN A 55 11.10 22.16 -10.80
N LYS A 56 10.62 22.05 -9.56
CA LYS A 56 11.41 21.47 -8.45
C LYS A 56 11.58 19.96 -8.60
N PHE A 57 10.47 19.26 -8.80
CA PHE A 57 10.42 17.80 -8.74
C PHE A 57 10.55 17.11 -10.09
N HIS A 58 10.58 17.87 -11.19
CA HIS A 58 10.63 17.34 -12.57
C HIS A 58 9.46 16.38 -12.84
N THR A 59 8.31 16.66 -12.22
CA THR A 59 7.13 15.80 -12.30
C THR A 59 6.39 16.02 -13.62
N PRO A 60 5.89 14.96 -14.26
CA PRO A 60 4.97 15.09 -15.39
C PRO A 60 3.66 15.74 -14.93
N LYS A 61 2.84 16.22 -15.88
CA LYS A 61 1.54 16.85 -15.57
C LYS A 61 0.60 15.94 -14.77
N ILE A 62 0.67 14.63 -15.03
CA ILE A 62 -0.09 13.61 -14.31
C ILE A 62 0.87 12.85 -13.40
N PHE A 63 0.68 12.93 -12.09
CA PHE A 63 1.49 12.25 -11.08
C PHE A 63 0.64 11.79 -9.88
N PRO A 64 1.08 10.75 -9.14
CA PRO A 64 0.41 10.34 -7.91
C PRO A 64 0.58 11.38 -6.80
N SER A 65 -0.55 11.96 -6.38
CA SER A 65 -0.58 12.97 -5.32
C SER A 65 -0.68 12.37 -3.92
N LEU A 66 -0.16 13.12 -2.95
CA LEU A 66 -0.22 12.90 -1.51
C LEU A 66 -1.32 13.73 -0.85
N SER A 67 -1.71 14.87 -1.45
CA SER A 67 -2.68 15.84 -0.95
C SER A 67 -3.55 16.42 -2.08
N SER A 68 -4.64 17.08 -1.70
CA SER A 68 -5.58 17.76 -2.60
C SER A 68 -5.14 19.20 -2.96
N ASN A 69 -4.29 19.83 -2.15
CA ASN A 69 -3.81 21.21 -2.34
C ASN A 69 -2.33 21.24 -2.79
N CYS A 70 -1.96 22.17 -3.68
CA CYS A 70 -0.65 22.16 -4.36
C CYS A 70 0.46 22.59 -3.43
N MET A 71 0.14 23.53 -2.54
CA MET A 71 1.05 24.00 -1.52
C MET A 71 1.31 22.91 -0.49
N THR A 72 0.26 22.24 0.01
CA THR A 72 0.38 21.13 0.97
C THR A 72 1.11 19.93 0.33
N GLU A 73 0.78 19.58 -0.92
CA GLU A 73 1.47 18.55 -1.71
C GLU A 73 2.98 18.83 -1.79
N TYR A 74 3.37 20.07 -2.08
CA TYR A 74 4.77 20.47 -2.15
C TYR A 74 5.49 20.26 -0.81
N PHE A 75 4.95 20.76 0.30
CA PHE A 75 5.57 20.63 1.61
C PHE A 75 5.57 19.19 2.13
N MET A 76 4.48 18.45 1.93
CA MET A 76 4.40 17.03 2.31
C MET A 76 5.42 16.21 1.52
N ARG A 77 5.53 16.41 0.21
CA ARG A 77 6.52 15.72 -0.62
C ARG A 77 7.95 16.07 -0.23
N LEU A 78 8.24 17.34 0.10
CA LEU A 78 9.52 17.74 0.65
C LEU A 78 9.83 17.04 1.97
N ASN A 79 8.86 16.95 2.88
CA ASN A 79 9.04 16.29 4.17
C ASN A 79 9.31 14.79 4.00
N VAL A 80 8.53 14.10 3.15
CA VAL A 80 8.75 12.69 2.82
C VAL A 80 10.12 12.48 2.19
N ALA A 81 10.52 13.30 1.21
CA ALA A 81 11.85 13.23 0.60
C ALA A 81 12.98 13.49 1.63
N LYS A 82 12.77 14.43 2.56
CA LYS A 82 13.70 14.71 3.66
C LYS A 82 13.81 13.52 4.62
N ASN A 83 12.71 12.86 4.95
CA ASN A 83 12.70 11.67 5.81
C ASN A 83 13.45 10.50 5.15
N TRP A 84 13.19 10.21 3.88
CA TRP A 84 13.95 9.20 3.14
C TRP A 84 15.46 9.52 3.07
N LYS A 85 15.83 10.79 2.87
CA LYS A 85 17.24 11.19 2.68
C LYS A 85 18.01 11.38 3.98
N LYS A 86 17.40 11.96 5.01
CA LYS A 86 18.04 12.43 6.26
C LYS A 86 17.32 12.00 7.54
N GLY A 87 16.16 11.37 7.45
CA GLY A 87 15.40 10.91 8.63
C GLY A 87 16.19 9.94 9.49
N HIS A 88 15.91 9.96 10.79
CA HIS A 88 16.49 9.02 11.75
C HIS A 88 16.08 7.59 11.38
N ALA A 89 17.05 6.69 11.31
CA ALA A 89 16.84 5.33 10.81
C ALA A 89 16.65 4.34 11.96
N THR A 90 15.51 3.68 12.02
CA THR A 90 15.24 2.57 12.93
C THR A 90 15.19 1.26 12.14
N HIS A 91 16.00 0.29 12.56
CA HIS A 91 16.11 -1.00 11.89
C HIS A 91 15.90 -2.14 12.89
N SER A 92 15.15 -3.15 12.47
CA SER A 92 14.92 -4.35 13.25
C SER A 92 15.25 -5.58 12.40
N PHE A 93 16.05 -6.47 12.98
CA PHE A 93 16.49 -7.71 12.33
C PHE A 93 16.00 -8.92 13.11
N TYR A 94 15.29 -9.80 12.44
CA TYR A 94 14.81 -11.06 13.01
C TYR A 94 14.85 -12.20 11.98
N GLN A 95 14.87 -13.42 12.50
CA GLN A 95 14.79 -14.63 11.68
C GLN A 95 13.45 -15.30 11.91
N LEU A 96 12.90 -15.83 10.83
CA LEU A 96 11.63 -16.53 10.82
C LEU A 96 11.82 -17.99 11.24
N ILE A 97 10.96 -18.47 12.13
CA ILE A 97 10.97 -19.83 12.65
C ILE A 97 10.68 -20.82 11.52
N ASN A 98 11.40 -21.95 11.54
CA ASN A 98 11.20 -23.10 10.67
C ASN A 98 11.21 -22.78 9.16
N ASN A 99 11.86 -21.68 8.76
CA ASN A 99 12.15 -21.37 7.36
C ASN A 99 13.60 -21.75 6.98
N GLU A 100 14.10 -22.87 7.50
CA GLU A 100 15.51 -23.29 7.33
C GLU A 100 15.89 -23.49 5.85
N TYR A 101 14.91 -23.82 5.01
CA TYR A 101 15.07 -24.03 3.58
C TYR A 101 15.04 -22.72 2.76
N ARG A 102 14.64 -21.60 3.37
CA ARG A 102 14.74 -20.24 2.81
C ARG A 102 14.00 -20.01 1.49
N PHE A 103 13.01 -20.84 1.19
CA PHE A 103 12.17 -20.69 0.00
C PHE A 103 11.00 -19.74 0.30
N ASN A 104 11.00 -18.57 -0.34
CA ASN A 104 9.98 -17.55 -0.18
C ASN A 104 9.22 -17.34 -1.48
N ASP A 105 8.29 -18.23 -1.80
CA ASP A 105 7.50 -18.12 -3.03
C ASP A 105 6.44 -17.01 -2.94
N LEU A 106 5.82 -16.84 -1.77
CA LEU A 106 4.79 -15.82 -1.56
C LEU A 106 4.96 -15.15 -0.20
N THR A 107 5.16 -13.83 -0.22
CA THR A 107 5.27 -13.00 0.99
C THR A 107 4.14 -11.99 1.01
N ARG A 108 3.39 -11.94 2.12
CA ARG A 108 2.38 -10.92 2.40
C ARG A 108 2.78 -10.14 3.63
N CYS A 109 2.88 -8.82 3.48
CA CYS A 109 3.07 -7.90 4.60
C CYS A 109 1.87 -6.96 4.68
N ASP A 110 1.29 -6.87 5.87
CA ASP A 110 0.27 -5.92 6.28
C ASP A 110 0.87 -4.97 7.30
N PHE A 111 1.08 -3.71 6.88
CA PHE A 111 1.66 -2.67 7.72
C PHE A 111 0.64 -2.13 8.75
N LYS A 112 -0.66 -2.20 8.46
CA LYS A 112 -1.71 -1.71 9.37
C LYS A 112 -1.93 -2.67 10.54
N GLN A 113 -1.93 -3.97 10.24
CA GLN A 113 -2.07 -5.03 11.25
C GLN A 113 -0.72 -5.48 11.83
N ASP A 114 0.40 -4.89 11.37
CA ASP A 114 1.75 -5.27 11.78
C ASP A 114 2.01 -6.79 11.63
N ARG A 115 1.61 -7.37 10.50
CA ARG A 115 1.65 -8.81 10.26
C ARG A 115 2.44 -9.16 9.02
N ILE A 116 3.35 -10.11 9.14
CA ILE A 116 4.05 -10.74 8.01
C ILE A 116 3.65 -12.21 7.91
N MET A 117 3.47 -12.70 6.68
CA MET A 117 3.22 -14.11 6.37
C MET A 117 4.04 -14.51 5.15
N ILE A 118 4.74 -15.64 5.25
CA ILE A 118 5.53 -16.21 4.17
C ILE A 118 5.07 -17.64 3.92
N PHE A 119 4.81 -17.95 2.66
CA PHE A 119 4.45 -19.27 2.19
C PHE A 119 5.53 -19.83 1.26
N SER A 120 5.96 -21.06 1.55
CA SER A 120 6.83 -21.85 0.67
C SER A 120 5.99 -22.82 -0.14
N LYS A 121 6.00 -22.69 -1.47
CA LYS A 121 5.31 -23.57 -2.41
C LYS A 121 5.88 -24.99 -2.37
N ARG A 122 7.21 -25.11 -2.24
CA ARG A 122 7.94 -26.39 -2.23
C ARG A 122 7.63 -27.26 -1.00
N HIS A 123 7.58 -26.64 0.18
CA HIS A 123 7.35 -27.36 1.44
C HIS A 123 5.95 -27.19 2.00
N GLY A 124 5.16 -26.25 1.46
CA GLY A 124 3.78 -25.96 1.86
C GLY A 124 3.67 -25.32 3.23
N ASN A 125 4.80 -24.92 3.79
CA ASN A 125 4.91 -24.34 5.11
C ASN A 125 4.52 -22.86 5.05
N ILE A 126 3.88 -22.38 6.12
CA ILE A 126 3.59 -20.97 6.31
C ILE A 126 4.22 -20.53 7.63
N THR A 127 5.01 -19.48 7.58
CA THR A 127 5.50 -18.79 8.79
C THR A 127 4.88 -17.42 8.84
N SER A 128 4.32 -17.04 9.98
CA SER A 128 3.78 -15.71 10.21
C SER A 128 4.26 -15.12 11.52
N GLY A 129 4.23 -13.80 11.67
CA GLY A 129 4.61 -13.10 12.89
C GLY A 129 4.41 -11.59 12.80
N ASN A 130 4.88 -10.86 13.80
CA ASN A 130 4.81 -9.40 13.82
C ASN A 130 5.81 -8.79 12.83
N LEU A 131 5.37 -7.82 12.03
CA LEU A 131 6.18 -7.23 10.96
C LEU A 131 7.37 -6.42 11.48
N HIS A 132 7.18 -5.58 12.50
CA HIS A 132 8.25 -4.72 13.02
C HIS A 132 9.33 -5.48 13.80
N SER A 133 8.92 -6.44 14.65
CA SER A 133 9.83 -7.06 15.64
C SER A 133 10.09 -8.55 15.41
N GLY A 134 9.30 -9.22 14.57
CA GLY A 134 9.37 -10.67 14.41
C GLY A 134 8.98 -11.45 15.67
N LYS A 135 8.27 -10.83 16.61
CA LYS A 135 7.69 -11.52 17.78
C LYS A 135 6.42 -12.27 17.38
N ASN A 136 5.91 -13.11 18.29
CA ASN A 136 4.66 -13.86 18.14
C ASN A 136 4.60 -14.70 16.85
N GLN A 137 5.70 -15.36 16.53
CA GLN A 137 5.77 -16.16 15.32
C GLN A 137 4.93 -17.44 15.46
N SER A 138 4.17 -17.75 14.43
CA SER A 138 3.43 -19.00 14.29
C SER A 138 3.87 -19.72 13.02
N PHE A 139 3.90 -21.04 13.12
CA PHE A 139 4.30 -21.92 12.03
C PHE A 139 3.17 -22.89 11.74
N ILE A 140 2.77 -22.97 10.48
CA ILE A 140 1.77 -23.90 9.98
C ILE A 140 2.50 -24.87 9.04
N PRO A 141 2.67 -26.15 9.42
CA PRO A 141 3.32 -27.13 8.56
C PRO A 141 2.50 -27.40 7.29
N GLY A 142 3.23 -27.65 6.20
CA GLY A 142 2.68 -28.10 4.93
C GLY A 142 2.34 -29.59 4.92
N GLY A 143 1.53 -29.99 3.93
CA GLY A 143 1.24 -31.40 3.65
C GLY A 143 2.35 -32.07 2.83
N SER A 144 2.43 -33.40 2.84
CA SER A 144 3.52 -34.16 2.20
C SER A 144 3.44 -34.32 0.67
N ASN A 145 2.43 -33.77 -0.02
CA ASN A 145 2.26 -33.85 -1.48
C ASN A 145 1.79 -32.51 -2.07
N LEU A 146 2.74 -31.67 -2.48
CA LEU A 146 2.50 -30.28 -2.85
C LEU A 146 2.89 -30.01 -4.29
N ASN A 147 2.38 -30.80 -5.23
CA ASN A 147 2.40 -30.51 -6.67
C ASN A 147 1.57 -29.25 -6.98
N ILE A 148 1.89 -28.15 -6.29
CA ILE A 148 1.28 -26.84 -6.36
C ILE A 148 1.87 -26.19 -7.59
N THR A 149 1.02 -25.58 -8.38
CA THR A 149 1.39 -24.81 -9.57
C THR A 149 1.21 -23.32 -9.30
N SER A 150 0.11 -22.95 -8.65
CA SER A 150 -0.25 -21.57 -8.35
C SER A 150 -0.74 -21.41 -6.91
N SER A 151 -0.56 -20.22 -6.34
CA SER A 151 -0.97 -19.92 -4.96
C SER A 151 -1.37 -18.46 -4.80
N CYS A 152 -2.38 -18.22 -3.97
CA CYS A 152 -2.82 -16.88 -3.56
C CYS A 152 -3.13 -16.91 -2.04
N MET A 153 -2.76 -15.85 -1.31
CA MET A 153 -2.89 -15.79 0.14
C MET A 153 -3.47 -14.45 0.59
N ASN A 154 -4.51 -14.50 1.44
CA ASN A 154 -5.04 -13.35 2.16
C ASN A 154 -4.74 -13.49 3.67
N GLY A 155 -5.23 -12.55 4.49
CA GLY A 155 -5.02 -12.54 5.94
C GLY A 155 -5.47 -13.82 6.67
N ASN A 156 -6.40 -14.58 6.09
CA ASN A 156 -7.14 -15.65 6.74
C ASN A 156 -7.08 -16.99 6.01
N TYR A 157 -6.77 -17.00 4.72
CA TYR A 157 -6.88 -18.15 3.83
C TYR A 157 -5.67 -18.24 2.89
N LEU A 158 -5.35 -19.46 2.50
CA LEU A 158 -4.40 -19.79 1.42
C LEU A 158 -5.14 -20.65 0.40
N LEU A 159 -5.18 -20.17 -0.84
CA LEU A 159 -5.72 -20.88 -1.99
C LEU A 159 -4.55 -21.41 -2.83
N THR A 160 -4.52 -22.71 -3.12
CA THR A 160 -3.47 -23.34 -3.93
C THR A 160 -4.09 -24.13 -5.07
N GLY A 161 -3.56 -23.98 -6.28
CA GLY A 161 -3.88 -24.80 -7.45
C GLY A 161 -2.83 -25.88 -7.62
N LYS A 162 -3.25 -27.09 -8.02
CA LYS A 162 -2.35 -28.24 -8.22
C LYS A 162 -2.25 -28.70 -9.67
N LEU A 163 -1.22 -29.51 -9.94
CA LEU A 163 -1.02 -30.20 -11.23
C LEU A 163 -2.15 -31.18 -11.56
N ASN A 164 -2.82 -31.75 -10.57
CA ASN A 164 -3.95 -32.68 -10.75
C ASN A 164 -5.30 -31.97 -10.94
N GLY A 165 -5.30 -30.67 -11.23
CA GLY A 165 -6.50 -29.87 -11.46
C GLY A 165 -7.33 -29.54 -10.22
N GLU A 166 -6.91 -29.97 -9.03
CA GLU A 166 -7.59 -29.64 -7.78
C GLU A 166 -7.19 -28.24 -7.30
N VAL A 167 -8.14 -27.56 -6.65
CA VAL A 167 -7.92 -26.29 -5.98
C VAL A 167 -8.16 -26.48 -4.49
N HIS A 168 -7.18 -26.14 -3.66
CA HIS A 168 -7.20 -26.39 -2.22
C HIS A 168 -7.26 -25.06 -1.46
N LEU A 169 -8.23 -24.93 -0.57
CA LEU A 169 -8.41 -23.79 0.33
C LEU A 169 -8.04 -24.20 1.75
N LYS A 170 -7.06 -23.50 2.34
CA LYS A 170 -6.63 -23.70 3.73
C LYS A 170 -6.95 -22.46 4.56
N ASN A 171 -7.62 -22.63 5.69
CA ASN A 171 -7.94 -21.56 6.63
C ASN A 171 -6.79 -21.38 7.63
N LEU A 172 -6.05 -20.28 7.51
CA LEU A 172 -4.86 -19.96 8.29
C LEU A 172 -5.17 -19.62 9.75
N VAL A 173 -6.39 -19.18 10.04
CA VAL A 173 -6.82 -18.89 11.42
C VAL A 173 -6.97 -20.18 12.22
N THR A 174 -7.57 -21.22 11.61
CA THR A 174 -7.87 -22.50 12.27
C THR A 174 -6.82 -23.59 12.03
N SER A 175 -5.92 -23.41 11.06
CA SER A 175 -4.79 -24.32 10.76
C SER A 175 -3.60 -24.18 11.71
N THR A 176 -3.72 -23.50 12.85
CA THR A 176 -2.65 -23.38 13.86
C THR A 176 -2.36 -24.67 14.62
N SER A 177 -3.13 -25.75 14.37
CA SER A 177 -2.92 -27.08 14.95
C SER A 177 -2.90 -28.17 13.87
N VAL A 178 -2.05 -29.16 14.06
CA VAL A 178 -1.72 -30.24 13.09
C VAL A 178 -2.92 -31.17 12.79
N THR A 179 -4.04 -31.05 13.52
CA THR A 179 -5.12 -32.05 13.55
C THR A 179 -6.48 -31.54 13.05
N SER A 180 -6.64 -30.25 12.70
CA SER A 180 -7.94 -29.71 12.30
C SER A 180 -8.26 -29.98 10.81
N ARG A 181 -8.80 -31.18 10.52
CA ARG A 181 -9.36 -31.53 9.19
C ARG A 181 -10.40 -30.53 8.68
N SER A 182 -11.03 -29.74 9.56
CA SER A 182 -11.98 -28.68 9.22
C SER A 182 -11.34 -27.40 8.66
N SER A 183 -10.01 -27.27 8.70
CA SER A 183 -9.30 -26.10 8.19
C SER A 183 -8.89 -26.21 6.72
N TYR A 184 -9.19 -27.33 6.07
CA TYR A 184 -8.73 -27.64 4.71
C TYR A 184 -9.89 -28.14 3.86
N GLN A 185 -10.06 -27.52 2.70
CA GLN A 185 -11.12 -27.81 1.77
C GLN A 185 -10.55 -28.01 0.36
N VAL A 186 -11.08 -29.00 -0.35
CA VAL A 186 -10.76 -29.27 -1.75
C VAL A 186 -11.96 -28.86 -2.60
N PHE A 187 -11.71 -28.07 -3.64
CA PHE A 187 -12.70 -27.65 -4.61
C PHE A 187 -12.58 -28.53 -5.86
N GLY A 188 -13.73 -29.03 -6.32
CA GLY A 188 -13.83 -29.84 -7.53
C GLY A 188 -13.30 -31.27 -7.38
N GLU A 189 -13.43 -32.01 -8.48
CA GLU A 189 -12.86 -33.35 -8.63
C GLU A 189 -11.50 -33.27 -9.34
N PRO A 190 -10.63 -34.28 -9.16
CA PRO A 190 -9.35 -34.35 -9.87
C PRO A 190 -9.58 -34.27 -11.38
N SER A 191 -8.81 -33.41 -12.04
CA SER A 191 -8.90 -33.19 -13.48
C SER A 191 -7.52 -33.29 -14.11
N ASP A 192 -7.47 -33.72 -15.36
CA ASP A 192 -6.24 -33.78 -16.15
C ASP A 192 -5.83 -32.39 -16.72
N SER A 193 -6.31 -31.30 -16.13
CA SER A 193 -5.98 -29.91 -16.48
C SER A 193 -5.26 -29.25 -15.29
N PRO A 194 -3.93 -29.03 -15.34
CA PRO A 194 -3.22 -28.31 -14.31
C PRO A 194 -3.77 -26.90 -14.08
N ILE A 195 -3.85 -26.47 -12.81
CA ILE A 195 -4.31 -25.11 -12.47
C ILE A 195 -3.18 -24.10 -12.63
N MET A 196 -3.23 -23.28 -13.66
CA MET A 196 -2.16 -22.35 -14.02
C MET A 196 -2.18 -21.07 -13.18
N CYS A 197 -3.36 -20.62 -12.75
CA CYS A 197 -3.50 -19.43 -11.92
C CYS A 197 -4.69 -19.53 -10.96
N VAL A 198 -4.57 -18.84 -9.82
CA VAL A 198 -5.65 -18.69 -8.83
C VAL A 198 -5.73 -17.24 -8.36
N CYS A 199 -6.95 -16.77 -8.12
CA CYS A 199 -7.25 -15.46 -7.57
C CYS A 199 -8.28 -15.63 -6.44
N MET A 200 -8.14 -14.85 -5.37
CA MET A 200 -8.95 -14.99 -4.17
C MET A 200 -9.40 -13.62 -3.67
N ASN A 201 -10.63 -13.55 -3.16
CA ASN A 201 -11.18 -12.36 -2.53
C ASN A 201 -10.53 -12.14 -1.15
N ASP A 202 -10.02 -10.94 -0.89
CA ASP A 202 -9.50 -10.55 0.42
C ASP A 202 -10.63 -10.40 1.46
N TYR A 203 -11.84 -10.07 1.02
CA TYR A 203 -13.03 -9.87 1.85
C TYR A 203 -14.16 -10.83 1.44
N PRO A 204 -14.09 -12.11 1.85
CA PRO A 204 -15.06 -13.10 1.43
C PRO A 204 -16.49 -12.74 1.83
N ASP A 205 -17.44 -13.13 0.99
CA ASP A 205 -18.85 -12.86 1.22
C ASP A 205 -19.32 -13.54 2.52
N LYS A 206 -19.83 -12.73 3.47
CA LYS A 206 -20.39 -13.23 4.73
C LYS A 206 -21.56 -14.19 4.49
N PHE A 207 -22.32 -13.96 3.43
CA PHE A 207 -23.46 -14.79 3.04
C PHE A 207 -23.06 -16.00 2.19
N LYS A 208 -21.76 -16.12 1.84
CA LYS A 208 -21.15 -17.25 1.13
C LYS A 208 -21.86 -17.61 -0.19
N SER A 209 -22.49 -16.62 -0.80
CA SER A 209 -23.33 -16.78 -1.98
C SER A 209 -22.60 -16.37 -3.26
N LYS A 210 -21.65 -15.43 -3.13
CA LYS A 210 -20.88 -14.87 -4.24
C LYS A 210 -19.62 -15.67 -4.54
N VAL A 211 -18.96 -15.31 -5.64
CA VAL A 211 -17.68 -15.87 -6.05
C VAL A 211 -16.58 -15.31 -5.15
N ASP A 212 -15.88 -16.17 -4.42
CA ASP A 212 -14.80 -15.80 -3.51
C ASP A 212 -13.43 -16.29 -4.02
N ALA A 213 -13.41 -17.28 -4.92
CA ALA A 213 -12.20 -17.85 -5.49
C ALA A 213 -12.38 -18.10 -6.99
N ILE A 214 -11.33 -17.85 -7.77
CA ILE A 214 -11.32 -18.07 -9.22
C ILE A 214 -10.07 -18.87 -9.56
N SER A 215 -10.21 -19.88 -10.40
CA SER A 215 -9.11 -20.73 -10.87
C SER A 215 -9.12 -20.81 -12.40
N GLY A 216 -7.96 -20.67 -13.02
CA GLY A 216 -7.74 -20.87 -14.45
C GLY A 216 -6.83 -22.07 -14.70
N GLY A 217 -7.20 -22.93 -15.63
CA GLY A 217 -6.47 -24.14 -15.97
C GLY A 217 -5.79 -24.12 -17.35
N TYR A 218 -4.95 -25.13 -17.58
CA TYR A 218 -4.15 -25.28 -18.80
C TYR A 218 -5.01 -25.54 -20.04
N LYS A 219 -6.11 -26.29 -19.90
CA LYS A 219 -7.02 -26.61 -21.02
C LYS A 219 -8.09 -25.52 -21.25
N GLY A 220 -7.88 -24.31 -20.74
CA GLY A 220 -8.79 -23.19 -20.95
C GLY A 220 -10.01 -23.18 -20.03
N ASP A 221 -10.00 -23.94 -18.94
CA ASP A 221 -11.09 -23.96 -17.98
C ASP A 221 -10.95 -22.83 -16.96
N LEU A 222 -11.94 -21.93 -16.91
CA LEU A 222 -12.06 -20.92 -15.87
C LEU A 222 -13.22 -21.30 -14.95
N LYS A 223 -12.93 -21.55 -13.67
CA LYS A 223 -13.92 -21.97 -12.67
C LYS A 223 -14.00 -20.94 -11.55
N CYS A 224 -15.21 -20.54 -11.21
CA CYS A 224 -15.55 -19.58 -10.16
C CYS A 224 -16.22 -20.32 -9.00
N TRP A 225 -15.65 -20.20 -7.82
CA TRP A 225 -16.04 -20.93 -6.61
C TRP A 225 -16.41 -19.95 -5.49
N ASN A 226 -17.29 -20.38 -4.58
CA ASN A 226 -17.42 -19.73 -3.28
C ASN A 226 -16.51 -20.42 -2.24
N PHE A 227 -16.31 -19.81 -1.07
CA PHE A 227 -15.52 -20.43 0.01
C PHE A 227 -16.19 -21.63 0.69
N GLN A 228 -17.43 -21.99 0.32
CA GLN A 228 -18.02 -23.28 0.67
C GLN A 228 -17.64 -24.40 -0.31
N GLY A 229 -16.86 -24.10 -1.36
CA GLY A 229 -16.44 -25.05 -2.39
C GLY A 229 -17.52 -25.39 -3.41
N LYS A 230 -18.61 -24.61 -3.45
CA LYS A 230 -19.63 -24.72 -4.50
C LYS A 230 -19.12 -24.02 -5.75
N LEU A 231 -19.19 -24.71 -6.89
CA LEU A 231 -18.97 -24.13 -8.21
C LEU A 231 -20.15 -23.19 -8.54
N VAL A 232 -19.85 -21.90 -8.73
CA VAL A 232 -20.83 -20.88 -9.10
C VAL A 232 -20.97 -20.82 -10.62
N ARG A 233 -19.84 -20.81 -11.33
CA ARG A 233 -19.81 -20.71 -12.81
C ARG A 233 -18.54 -21.35 -13.37
N GLN A 234 -18.64 -21.83 -14.61
CA GLN A 234 -17.52 -22.30 -15.42
C GLN A 234 -17.58 -21.69 -16.81
N PHE A 235 -16.42 -21.30 -17.34
CA PHE A 235 -16.20 -20.91 -18.72
C PHE A 235 -15.16 -21.83 -19.35
N GLN A 236 -15.28 -22.05 -20.66
CA GLN A 236 -14.38 -22.91 -21.42
C GLN A 236 -13.84 -22.14 -22.62
N PHE A 237 -12.53 -21.95 -22.66
CA PHE A 237 -11.80 -21.34 -23.77
C PHE A 237 -11.05 -22.44 -24.51
N GLU A 238 -11.69 -23.04 -25.52
CA GLU A 238 -11.11 -24.19 -26.22
C GLU A 238 -9.74 -23.85 -26.84
N GLN A 239 -8.76 -24.73 -26.61
CA GLN A 239 -7.40 -24.66 -27.17
C GLN A 239 -6.53 -23.50 -26.66
N GLU A 240 -6.93 -22.82 -25.59
CA GLU A 240 -6.18 -21.69 -25.00
C GLU A 240 -5.79 -21.96 -23.55
N VAL A 241 -4.62 -21.48 -23.14
CA VAL A 241 -4.13 -21.61 -21.76
C VAL A 241 -4.49 -20.35 -20.98
N VAL A 242 -5.13 -20.49 -19.82
CA VAL A 242 -5.38 -19.34 -18.94
C VAL A 242 -4.15 -19.08 -18.06
N TYR A 243 -3.35 -18.07 -18.40
CA TYR A 243 -2.09 -17.79 -17.70
C TYR A 243 -2.26 -16.97 -16.41
N ASN A 244 -3.14 -15.97 -16.45
CA ASN A 244 -3.36 -15.04 -15.35
C ASN A 244 -4.85 -14.70 -15.24
N VAL A 245 -5.32 -14.57 -14.01
CA VAL A 245 -6.67 -14.11 -13.67
C VAL A 245 -6.55 -13.14 -12.52
N LEU A 246 -7.21 -11.99 -12.64
CA LEU A 246 -7.33 -10.98 -11.60
C LEU A 246 -8.78 -10.50 -11.54
N SER A 247 -9.24 -10.15 -10.36
CA SER A 247 -10.61 -9.69 -10.12
C SER A 247 -10.61 -8.61 -9.05
N ASP A 248 -11.47 -7.61 -9.19
CA ASP A 248 -11.79 -6.66 -8.11
C ASP A 248 -12.82 -7.22 -7.12
N PHE A 249 -13.40 -8.39 -7.44
CA PHE A 249 -14.50 -9.05 -6.72
C PHE A 249 -15.72 -8.14 -6.48
N GLN A 250 -15.88 -7.12 -7.33
CA GLN A 250 -16.97 -6.14 -7.27
C GLN A 250 -17.68 -6.00 -8.61
N LYS A 251 -16.92 -5.79 -9.70
CA LYS A 251 -17.45 -5.50 -11.04
C LYS A 251 -16.81 -6.31 -12.15
N TYR A 252 -15.51 -6.56 -12.11
CA TYR A 252 -14.77 -7.12 -13.24
C TYR A 252 -13.88 -8.30 -12.86
N ILE A 253 -13.91 -9.33 -13.69
CA ILE A 253 -12.93 -10.41 -13.72
C ILE A 253 -12.19 -10.27 -15.05
N ILE A 254 -10.86 -10.15 -15.01
CA ILE A 254 -10.02 -10.01 -16.19
C ILE A 254 -9.10 -11.22 -16.25
N LEU A 255 -9.13 -11.90 -17.39
CA LEU A 255 -8.32 -13.07 -17.66
C LEU A 255 -7.42 -12.83 -18.86
N ASN A 256 -6.27 -13.47 -18.84
CA ASN A 256 -5.29 -13.41 -19.89
C ASN A 256 -4.96 -14.83 -20.36
N THR A 257 -5.22 -15.06 -21.65
CA THR A 257 -4.98 -16.33 -22.33
C THR A 257 -3.64 -16.31 -23.08
N ASP A 258 -3.43 -17.23 -24.00
CA ASP A 258 -2.27 -17.29 -24.91
C ASP A 258 -2.29 -16.19 -25.97
N LYS A 259 -3.47 -15.75 -26.41
CA LYS A 259 -3.67 -14.78 -27.51
C LYS A 259 -4.53 -13.58 -27.15
N ARG A 260 -5.47 -13.73 -26.22
CA ARG A 260 -6.47 -12.71 -25.91
C ARG A 260 -6.58 -12.39 -24.42
N VAL A 261 -7.02 -11.18 -24.13
CA VAL A 261 -7.50 -10.75 -22.83
C VAL A 261 -9.02 -10.71 -22.87
N VAL A 262 -9.66 -11.39 -21.91
CA VAL A 262 -11.12 -11.45 -21.81
C VAL A 262 -11.58 -10.78 -20.52
N ILE A 263 -12.65 -10.01 -20.63
CA ILE A 263 -13.23 -9.24 -19.54
C ILE A 263 -14.62 -9.78 -19.26
N ILE A 264 -14.85 -10.17 -18.02
CA ILE A 264 -16.10 -10.78 -17.56
C ILE A 264 -16.72 -9.88 -16.49
N ASP A 265 -18.02 -9.67 -16.57
CA ASP A 265 -18.80 -8.98 -15.53
C ASP A 265 -18.89 -9.88 -14.29
N TYR A 266 -18.47 -9.39 -13.13
CA TYR A 266 -18.50 -10.15 -11.88
C TYR A 266 -19.92 -10.45 -11.38
N GLN A 267 -20.87 -9.54 -11.58
CA GLN A 267 -22.24 -9.67 -11.08
C GLN A 267 -23.06 -10.61 -11.96
N LYS A 268 -22.94 -10.47 -13.28
CA LYS A 268 -23.69 -11.29 -14.26
C LYS A 268 -22.97 -12.57 -14.63
N LEU A 269 -21.64 -12.62 -14.47
CA LEU A 269 -20.78 -13.72 -14.93
C LEU A 269 -20.95 -13.98 -16.44
N GLU A 270 -20.94 -12.89 -17.21
CA GLU A 270 -21.01 -12.89 -18.67
C GLU A 270 -19.77 -12.19 -19.25
N ILE A 271 -19.32 -12.64 -20.42
CA ILE A 271 -18.20 -12.03 -21.13
C ILE A 271 -18.66 -10.69 -21.69
N LEU A 272 -17.99 -9.61 -21.29
CA LEU A 272 -18.26 -8.25 -21.75
C LEU A 272 -17.50 -7.94 -23.04
N LYS A 273 -16.19 -8.21 -23.05
CA LYS A 273 -15.29 -7.87 -24.16
C LYS A 273 -14.12 -8.84 -24.24
N GLU A 274 -13.60 -9.00 -25.45
CA GLU A 274 -12.37 -9.74 -25.74
C GLU A 274 -11.44 -8.84 -26.57
N TYR A 275 -10.16 -8.82 -26.22
CA TYR A 275 -9.12 -8.06 -26.90
C TYR A 275 -7.99 -8.99 -27.32
N ASP A 276 -7.52 -8.86 -28.56
CA ASP A 276 -6.32 -9.56 -29.02
C ASP A 276 -5.07 -8.88 -28.43
N MET A 277 -4.15 -9.66 -27.87
CA MET A 277 -2.89 -9.13 -27.33
C MET A 277 -1.96 -8.65 -28.45
N GLY A 278 -2.10 -9.19 -29.66
CA GLY A 278 -1.21 -8.93 -30.79
C GLY A 278 0.16 -9.62 -30.68
N PHE A 279 0.35 -10.50 -29.70
CA PHE A 279 1.46 -11.43 -29.61
C PHE A 279 0.99 -12.73 -28.96
N THR A 280 1.66 -13.84 -29.29
CA THR A 280 1.36 -15.16 -28.71
C THR A 280 2.47 -15.55 -27.75
N ILE A 281 2.10 -16.03 -26.55
CA ILE A 281 3.08 -16.58 -25.60
C ILE A 281 3.54 -17.94 -26.13
N VAL A 282 4.78 -18.03 -26.60
CA VAL A 282 5.34 -19.27 -27.15
C VAL A 282 6.09 -20.02 -26.06
N ASN A 283 5.70 -21.27 -25.81
CA ASN A 283 6.53 -22.18 -25.01
C ASN A 283 7.42 -23.02 -25.95
N THR A 284 8.73 -22.91 -25.77
CA THR A 284 9.72 -23.62 -26.58
C THR A 284 10.09 -25.00 -26.02
N GLN A 285 9.61 -25.38 -24.83
CA GLN A 285 9.91 -26.67 -24.22
C GLN A 285 8.97 -27.79 -24.68
N ASP A 286 9.47 -29.03 -24.70
CA ASP A 286 8.67 -30.22 -25.00
C ASP A 286 7.63 -30.44 -23.88
N PRO A 287 6.31 -30.54 -24.20
CA PRO A 287 5.23 -30.86 -23.28
C PRO A 287 5.45 -32.11 -22.40
N ASN A 288 6.28 -33.05 -22.84
CA ASN A 288 6.56 -34.29 -22.13
C ASN A 288 7.63 -34.15 -21.03
N THR A 289 8.26 -32.97 -20.91
CA THR A 289 9.28 -32.73 -19.88
C THR A 289 8.61 -32.48 -18.54
N ALA A 290 9.11 -33.10 -17.46
CA ALA A 290 8.57 -32.91 -16.11
C ALA A 290 8.57 -31.43 -15.64
N SER A 291 9.47 -30.60 -16.19
CA SER A 291 9.57 -29.16 -15.92
C SER A 291 8.73 -28.28 -16.84
N TYR A 292 7.95 -28.84 -17.76
CA TYR A 292 7.22 -28.08 -18.78
C TYR A 292 6.29 -27.01 -18.17
N TYR A 293 5.48 -27.41 -17.18
CA TYR A 293 4.55 -26.50 -16.51
C TYR A 293 5.26 -25.46 -15.65
N ASP A 294 6.35 -25.83 -14.98
CA ASP A 294 7.14 -24.89 -14.18
C ASP A 294 7.76 -23.81 -15.08
N HIS A 295 8.30 -24.20 -16.24
CA HIS A 295 8.81 -23.26 -17.24
C HIS A 295 7.70 -22.30 -17.72
N LEU A 296 6.53 -22.85 -18.05
CA LEU A 296 5.40 -22.06 -18.53
C LEU A 296 4.87 -21.08 -17.46
N ILE A 297 4.97 -21.40 -16.17
CA ILE A 297 4.62 -20.51 -15.05
C ILE A 297 5.68 -19.42 -14.84
N HIS A 298 6.97 -19.74 -15.03
CA HIS A 298 8.06 -18.78 -14.85
C HIS A 298 8.20 -17.77 -16.01
N TYR A 299 7.89 -18.18 -17.24
CA TYR A 299 8.05 -17.36 -18.45
C TYR A 299 6.73 -16.85 -19.03
N LYS A 300 5.64 -16.88 -18.26
CA LYS A 300 4.38 -16.26 -18.68
C LYS A 300 4.49 -14.73 -18.65
N ASN A 301 3.60 -14.08 -19.38
CA ASN A 301 3.46 -12.63 -19.31
C ASN A 301 3.01 -12.18 -17.91
N LYS A 302 3.36 -10.95 -17.56
CA LYS A 302 2.89 -10.29 -16.35
C LYS A 302 1.63 -9.48 -16.68
N LEU A 303 0.57 -9.72 -15.91
CA LEU A 303 -0.70 -9.00 -15.97
C LEU A 303 -0.88 -8.22 -14.66
N ASP A 304 -1.09 -6.91 -14.76
CA ASP A 304 -1.52 -6.03 -13.67
C ASP A 304 -2.68 -5.15 -14.15
N ILE A 305 -3.53 -4.68 -13.24
CA ILE A 305 -4.76 -3.95 -13.59
C ILE A 305 -4.95 -2.77 -12.64
N ASP A 306 -5.34 -1.64 -13.23
CA ASP A 306 -5.86 -0.47 -12.53
C ASP A 306 -7.37 -0.39 -12.76
N TYR A 307 -8.17 -0.86 -11.80
CA TYR A 307 -9.63 -0.87 -11.90
C TYR A 307 -10.25 0.54 -11.83
N SER A 308 -9.52 1.48 -11.24
CA SER A 308 -9.93 2.88 -11.05
C SER A 308 -10.14 3.62 -12.38
N ASP A 309 -9.15 3.53 -13.28
CA ASP A 309 -9.17 4.13 -14.61
C ASP A 309 -9.35 3.08 -15.71
N LYS A 310 -9.62 1.82 -15.32
CA LYS A 310 -9.94 0.68 -16.19
C LYS A 310 -8.84 0.35 -17.20
N ASN A 311 -7.59 0.38 -16.74
CA ASN A 311 -6.41 0.08 -17.54
C ASN A 311 -5.89 -1.33 -17.23
N ILE A 312 -5.65 -2.14 -18.28
CA ILE A 312 -5.04 -3.46 -18.21
C ILE A 312 -3.60 -3.33 -18.72
N ILE A 313 -2.64 -3.82 -17.95
CA ILE A 313 -1.21 -3.74 -18.26
C ILE A 313 -0.71 -5.14 -18.54
N LEU A 314 -0.06 -5.32 -19.69
CA LEU A 314 0.59 -6.56 -20.11
C LEU A 314 2.06 -6.29 -20.38
N CYS A 315 2.94 -7.03 -19.71
CA CYS A 315 4.36 -7.02 -19.99
C CYS A 315 4.81 -8.43 -20.40
N TYR A 316 5.43 -8.54 -21.57
CA TYR A 316 5.97 -9.80 -22.08
C TYR A 316 7.21 -9.55 -22.94
N ASP A 317 8.30 -10.24 -22.60
CA ASP A 317 9.59 -10.12 -23.27
C ASP A 317 10.01 -8.64 -23.39
N THR A 318 10.00 -8.07 -24.59
CA THR A 318 10.40 -6.69 -24.89
C THR A 318 9.23 -5.71 -25.01
N ASN A 319 7.98 -6.20 -24.89
CA ASN A 319 6.78 -5.41 -25.14
C ASN A 319 6.02 -5.08 -23.86
N ILE A 320 5.65 -3.81 -23.72
CA ILE A 320 4.73 -3.31 -22.70
C ILE A 320 3.49 -2.79 -23.44
N LYS A 321 2.32 -3.29 -23.06
CA LYS A 321 1.04 -2.83 -23.60
C LYS A 321 0.09 -2.43 -22.48
N VAL A 322 -0.67 -1.37 -22.72
CA VAL A 322 -1.73 -0.91 -21.84
C VAL A 322 -3.00 -0.72 -22.64
N PHE A 323 -4.08 -1.35 -22.18
CA PHE A 323 -5.40 -1.27 -22.80
C PHE A 323 -6.39 -0.68 -21.82
N ASN A 324 -7.04 0.42 -22.20
CA ASN A 324 -8.19 0.90 -21.47
C ASN A 324 -9.44 0.17 -21.97
N PHE A 325 -10.08 -0.63 -21.12
CA PHE A 325 -11.18 -1.48 -21.58
C PHE A 325 -12.54 -0.79 -21.70
N GLU A 326 -12.67 0.42 -21.17
CA GLU A 326 -13.85 1.25 -21.36
C GLU A 326 -13.76 2.07 -22.65
N THR A 327 -12.67 2.82 -22.81
CA THR A 327 -12.46 3.72 -23.96
C THR A 327 -11.92 3.01 -25.19
N GLY A 328 -11.28 1.84 -25.02
CA GLY A 328 -10.65 1.08 -26.10
C GLY A 328 -9.29 1.64 -26.55
N ILE A 329 -8.72 2.60 -25.81
CA ILE A 329 -7.41 3.17 -26.12
C ILE A 329 -6.32 2.15 -25.80
N GLU A 330 -5.48 1.84 -26.80
CA GLU A 330 -4.27 1.01 -26.66
C GLU A 330 -3.03 1.91 -26.68
N ARG A 331 -2.07 1.58 -25.82
CA ARG A 331 -0.72 2.17 -25.83
C ARG A 331 0.31 1.07 -25.75
N GLN A 332 1.43 1.27 -26.44
CA GLN A 332 2.51 0.31 -26.48
C GLN A 332 3.85 1.02 -26.30
N LEU A 333 4.79 0.32 -25.67
CA LEU A 333 6.21 0.65 -25.65
C LEU A 333 7.00 -0.63 -25.91
N HIS A 334 7.92 -0.54 -26.87
CA HIS A 334 8.89 -1.58 -27.15
C HIS A 334 10.23 -1.19 -26.52
N VAL A 335 10.78 -2.09 -25.71
CA VAL A 335 12.05 -1.90 -25.01
C VAL A 335 13.11 -2.76 -25.69
N ASN A 336 14.34 -2.26 -25.81
CA ASN A 336 15.42 -2.97 -26.50
C ASN A 336 15.90 -4.24 -25.77
N VAL A 337 15.53 -4.40 -24.50
CA VAL A 337 16.01 -5.43 -23.58
C VAL A 337 14.79 -6.10 -22.94
N PRO A 338 14.81 -7.44 -22.75
CA PRO A 338 13.68 -8.14 -22.15
C PRO A 338 13.42 -7.70 -20.70
N ILE A 339 12.16 -7.71 -20.33
CA ILE A 339 11.65 -7.36 -19.01
C ILE A 339 11.76 -8.59 -18.10
N VAL A 340 12.40 -8.42 -16.95
CA VAL A 340 12.61 -9.47 -15.96
C VAL A 340 11.48 -9.45 -14.92
N LYS A 341 11.15 -8.26 -14.39
CA LYS A 341 10.11 -8.08 -13.37
C LYS A 341 9.36 -6.78 -13.60
N SER A 342 8.09 -6.77 -13.23
CA SER A 342 7.24 -5.58 -13.30
C SER A 342 6.40 -5.45 -12.04
N TYR A 343 6.26 -4.22 -11.55
CA TYR A 343 5.53 -3.92 -10.34
C TYR A 343 4.67 -2.67 -10.48
N LEU A 344 3.44 -2.78 -9.98
CA LEU A 344 2.57 -1.64 -9.76
C LEU A 344 3.05 -0.84 -8.54
N GLN A 345 2.81 0.47 -8.54
CA GLN A 345 3.03 1.31 -7.37
C GLN A 345 2.38 0.72 -6.13
N THR A 346 3.15 0.61 -5.05
CA THR A 346 2.65 0.22 -3.74
C THR A 346 1.74 1.34 -3.24
N CYS A 347 0.43 1.08 -3.19
CA CYS A 347 -0.59 2.03 -2.74
C CYS A 347 -1.73 1.32 -2.01
N SER A 348 -2.65 2.08 -1.41
CA SER A 348 -3.82 1.50 -0.76
C SER A 348 -4.76 0.85 -1.78
N GLU A 349 -5.41 -0.25 -1.40
CA GLU A 349 -6.41 -0.93 -2.24
C GLU A 349 -7.52 0.03 -2.68
N SER A 350 -7.90 0.98 -1.82
CA SER A 350 -8.88 2.02 -2.16
C SER A 350 -8.49 2.83 -3.40
N LYS A 351 -7.19 3.11 -3.62
CA LYS A 351 -6.73 3.88 -4.77
C LYS A 351 -6.81 3.09 -6.09
N LEU A 352 -6.73 1.77 -6.02
CA LEU A 352 -6.86 0.88 -7.17
C LEU A 352 -8.31 0.56 -7.52
N LEU A 353 -9.20 0.56 -6.50
CA LEU A 353 -10.60 0.15 -6.65
C LEU A 353 -11.58 1.33 -6.82
N ALA A 354 -11.32 2.48 -6.19
CA ALA A 354 -12.19 3.64 -6.29
C ALA A 354 -12.04 4.33 -7.67
N SER A 355 -13.08 5.02 -8.14
CA SER A 355 -13.02 5.79 -9.37
C SER A 355 -11.94 6.88 -9.32
N ARG A 356 -11.17 7.02 -10.40
CA ARG A 356 -10.09 8.02 -10.51
C ARG A 356 -10.62 9.42 -10.23
N ASN A 357 -10.01 10.11 -9.27
CA ASN A 357 -10.36 11.50 -8.99
C ASN A 357 -9.48 12.46 -9.78
N ARG A 358 -10.01 12.98 -10.90
CA ARG A 358 -9.31 13.93 -11.78
C ARG A 358 -9.21 15.34 -11.20
N SER A 359 -9.97 15.68 -10.15
CA SER A 359 -9.91 17.01 -9.53
C SER A 359 -8.70 17.17 -8.60
N ILE A 360 -8.14 16.05 -8.11
CA ILE A 360 -6.90 16.05 -7.34
C ILE A 360 -5.76 16.54 -8.22
N ILE A 361 -4.82 17.23 -7.60
CA ILE A 361 -3.59 17.71 -8.23
C ILE A 361 -2.85 16.53 -8.86
N GLY A 362 -2.17 16.74 -9.97
CA GLY A 362 -1.51 15.66 -10.70
C GLY A 362 -2.48 14.63 -11.30
N GLY A 363 -3.80 14.86 -11.28
CA GLY A 363 -4.79 14.01 -11.96
C GLY A 363 -4.81 12.56 -11.48
N ASP A 364 -4.41 12.31 -10.23
CA ASP A 364 -4.32 11.00 -9.58
C ASP A 364 -3.54 9.96 -10.40
N GLY A 365 -2.27 10.25 -10.69
CA GLY A 365 -1.39 9.33 -11.41
C GLY A 365 -1.13 8.02 -10.66
N LEU A 366 -0.69 7.00 -11.42
CA LEU A 366 -0.32 5.68 -10.89
C LEU A 366 0.93 5.19 -11.61
N LEU A 367 2.00 4.96 -10.85
CA LEU A 367 3.30 4.59 -11.42
C LEU A 367 3.40 3.08 -11.64
N TYR A 368 4.18 2.74 -12.65
CA TYR A 368 4.58 1.37 -12.94
C TYR A 368 6.08 1.31 -13.16
N VAL A 369 6.70 0.25 -12.66
CA VAL A 369 8.14 0.05 -12.77
C VAL A 369 8.43 -1.29 -13.44
N ASN A 370 9.37 -1.28 -14.38
CA ASN A 370 9.90 -2.50 -14.99
C ASN A 370 11.41 -2.59 -14.75
N LEU A 371 11.87 -3.75 -14.31
CA LEU A 371 13.27 -4.15 -14.25
C LEU A 371 13.62 -4.90 -15.52
N LEU A 372 14.65 -4.44 -16.23
CA LEU A 372 15.12 -5.00 -17.48
C LEU A 372 16.31 -5.94 -17.25
N ALA A 373 16.61 -6.80 -18.21
CA ALA A 373 17.68 -7.80 -18.11
C ALA A 373 19.09 -7.21 -18.11
N ASP A 374 19.26 -5.94 -18.50
CA ASP A 374 20.50 -5.17 -18.38
C ASP A 374 20.64 -4.47 -17.02
N GLU A 375 19.80 -4.86 -16.06
CA GLU A 375 19.68 -4.31 -14.70
C GLU A 375 19.15 -2.88 -14.63
N SER A 376 18.82 -2.27 -15.78
CA SER A 376 18.24 -0.95 -15.78
C SER A 376 16.75 -1.00 -15.39
N VAL A 377 16.27 0.10 -14.81
CA VAL A 377 14.90 0.22 -14.32
C VAL A 377 14.24 1.39 -15.01
N ILE A 378 13.06 1.13 -15.59
CA ILE A 378 12.22 2.16 -16.22
C ILE A 378 10.98 2.40 -15.37
N ILE A 379 10.61 3.67 -15.21
CA ILE A 379 9.41 4.11 -14.51
C ILE A 379 8.55 4.92 -15.47
N TRP A 380 7.24 4.65 -15.49
CA TRP A 380 6.27 5.37 -16.31
C TRP A 380 4.91 5.44 -15.61
N ASN A 381 3.98 6.26 -16.13
CA ASN A 381 2.66 6.47 -15.54
C ASN A 381 1.57 5.75 -16.35
N ILE A 382 0.79 4.90 -15.67
CA ILE A 382 -0.33 4.14 -16.25
C ILE A 382 -1.51 5.04 -16.58
N ARG A 383 -1.71 6.14 -15.88
CA ARG A 383 -2.89 7.00 -16.03
C ARG A 383 -2.62 8.23 -16.90
N ASP A 384 -1.51 8.21 -17.64
CA ASP A 384 -1.22 9.25 -18.62
C ASP A 384 -2.18 9.15 -19.82
N ASP A 385 -2.50 10.27 -20.45
CA ASP A 385 -3.45 10.35 -21.58
C ASP A 385 -2.74 10.30 -22.95
N SER A 386 -1.42 10.12 -22.95
CA SER A 386 -0.56 9.96 -24.14
C SER A 386 -0.95 8.73 -24.97
N ARG A 387 -0.66 8.74 -26.28
CA ARG A 387 -0.91 7.59 -27.18
C ARG A 387 0.17 6.51 -27.09
N GLU A 388 1.36 6.90 -26.66
CA GLU A 388 2.52 6.02 -26.49
C GLU A 388 2.95 6.07 -25.03
N ILE A 389 3.56 5.00 -24.53
CA ILE A 389 4.05 4.99 -23.15
C ILE A 389 5.43 5.65 -23.13
N GLU A 390 5.51 6.84 -22.53
CA GLU A 390 6.77 7.56 -22.33
C GLU A 390 7.36 7.26 -20.94
N PRO A 391 8.57 6.69 -20.86
CA PRO A 391 9.29 6.54 -19.60
C PRO A 391 9.58 7.91 -18.97
N ILE A 392 9.22 8.08 -17.70
CA ILE A 392 9.54 9.28 -16.91
C ILE A 392 11.04 9.26 -16.58
N VAL A 393 11.54 8.11 -16.14
CA VAL A 393 12.94 7.93 -15.75
C VAL A 393 13.43 6.57 -16.21
N HIS A 394 14.67 6.56 -16.70
CA HIS A 394 15.49 5.37 -16.89
C HIS A 394 16.71 5.47 -15.98
N ILE A 395 16.84 4.53 -15.04
CA ILE A 395 18.00 4.47 -14.14
C ILE A 395 18.80 3.20 -14.35
N GLN A 396 20.10 3.30 -14.10
CA GLN A 396 20.98 2.15 -13.94
C GLN A 396 21.45 2.11 -12.48
N PRO A 397 20.80 1.30 -11.62
CA PRO A 397 21.12 1.23 -10.21
C PRO A 397 22.54 0.69 -9.99
N SER A 398 23.27 1.27 -9.05
CA SER A 398 24.58 0.76 -8.64
C SER A 398 24.50 0.19 -7.22
N LEU A 399 24.74 -1.11 -7.06
CA LEU A 399 24.81 -1.78 -5.76
C LEU A 399 26.27 -2.13 -5.43
N ASN A 400 26.83 -1.48 -4.40
CA ASN A 400 28.24 -1.64 -4.06
C ASN A 400 28.48 -2.79 -3.07
N TYR A 401 28.51 -4.03 -3.60
CA TYR A 401 28.79 -5.23 -2.81
C TYR A 401 30.22 -5.28 -2.25
N MET A 402 31.20 -4.72 -2.97
CA MET A 402 32.61 -4.69 -2.57
C MET A 402 32.81 -4.05 -1.19
N LYS A 403 31.98 -3.07 -0.82
CA LYS A 403 32.06 -2.38 0.47
C LYS A 403 31.74 -3.29 1.66
N TYR A 404 30.83 -4.25 1.50
CA TYR A 404 30.25 -5.00 2.62
C TYR A 404 30.68 -6.46 2.68
N SER A 405 30.72 -7.11 1.51
CA SER A 405 31.16 -8.49 1.38
C SER A 405 31.79 -8.70 0.00
N PRO A 406 33.14 -8.58 -0.07
CA PRO A 406 33.89 -8.88 -1.29
C PRO A 406 33.62 -10.29 -1.81
N MET A 407 33.45 -11.27 -0.92
CA MET A 407 33.14 -12.65 -1.31
C MET A 407 31.82 -12.79 -2.06
N ILE A 408 30.80 -12.04 -1.66
CA ILE A 408 29.50 -12.01 -2.36
C ILE A 408 29.67 -11.34 -3.72
N HIS A 409 30.42 -10.23 -3.80
CA HIS A 409 30.69 -9.57 -5.06
C HIS A 409 31.38 -10.51 -6.05
N ASP A 410 32.44 -11.18 -5.61
CA ASP A 410 33.17 -12.15 -6.45
C ASP A 410 32.26 -13.30 -6.88
N ALA A 411 31.37 -13.78 -6.01
CA ALA A 411 30.41 -14.83 -6.35
C ALA A 411 29.38 -14.40 -7.41
N ILE A 412 28.96 -13.13 -7.40
CA ILE A 412 28.04 -12.58 -8.42
C ILE A 412 28.78 -12.46 -9.76
N VAL A 413 29.97 -11.85 -9.75
CA VAL A 413 30.77 -11.61 -10.97
C VAL A 413 31.22 -12.93 -11.61
N GLN A 414 31.69 -13.90 -10.82
CA GLN A 414 32.13 -15.20 -11.34
C GLN A 414 31.00 -16.02 -11.97
N ARG A 415 29.75 -15.78 -11.54
CA ARG A 415 28.58 -16.51 -12.02
C ARG A 415 27.77 -15.74 -13.07
N ASP A 416 28.22 -14.54 -13.45
CA ASP A 416 27.52 -13.65 -14.39
C ASP A 416 26.04 -13.44 -13.98
N LEU A 417 25.82 -13.24 -12.68
CA LEU A 417 24.49 -13.00 -12.13
C LEU A 417 24.19 -11.50 -12.16
N PRO A 418 22.91 -11.10 -12.36
CA PRO A 418 22.54 -9.70 -12.26
C PRO A 418 22.84 -9.18 -10.86
N PHE A 419 23.12 -7.88 -10.66
CA PHE A 419 23.26 -7.32 -9.30
C PHE A 419 21.91 -7.02 -8.65
N VAL A 420 20.92 -6.64 -9.47
CA VAL A 420 19.57 -6.28 -9.02
C VAL A 420 18.65 -7.51 -9.06
N VAL A 421 17.96 -7.76 -7.96
CA VAL A 421 17.06 -8.92 -7.80
C VAL A 421 15.61 -8.48 -7.77
N ASP A 422 15.29 -7.38 -7.07
CA ASP A 422 13.91 -6.97 -6.83
C ASP A 422 13.76 -5.46 -6.68
N VAL A 423 12.56 -4.94 -6.94
CA VAL A 423 12.27 -3.51 -6.87
C VAL A 423 10.89 -3.25 -6.26
N ALA A 424 10.72 -2.10 -5.59
CA ALA A 424 9.44 -1.62 -5.11
C ALA A 424 9.36 -0.11 -5.26
N VAL A 425 8.19 0.42 -5.65
CA VAL A 425 8.01 1.85 -5.94
C VAL A 425 6.81 2.42 -5.19
N THR A 426 6.96 3.64 -4.68
CA THR A 426 5.88 4.50 -4.15
C THR A 426 5.71 5.74 -5.03
N SER A 427 4.86 6.69 -4.64
CA SER A 427 4.68 7.96 -5.33
C SER A 427 5.92 8.87 -5.32
N THR A 428 6.91 8.58 -4.48
CA THR A 428 8.07 9.44 -4.21
C THR A 428 9.41 8.73 -4.41
N VAL A 429 9.51 7.46 -4.02
CA VAL A 429 10.78 6.73 -4.01
C VAL A 429 10.69 5.38 -4.72
N LEU A 430 11.82 5.00 -5.32
CA LEU A 430 12.07 3.68 -5.87
C LEU A 430 13.11 2.99 -4.99
N ALA A 431 12.75 1.85 -4.42
CA ALA A 431 13.67 0.97 -3.72
C ALA A 431 14.14 -0.13 -4.67
N VAL A 432 15.45 -0.29 -4.80
CA VAL A 432 16.11 -1.30 -5.61
C VAL A 432 16.93 -2.19 -4.70
N CYS A 433 16.63 -3.49 -4.72
CA CYS A 433 17.24 -4.48 -3.86
C CYS A 433 17.99 -5.53 -4.69
N GLY A 434 19.15 -5.93 -4.19
CA GLY A 434 19.89 -7.07 -4.74
C GLY A 434 20.04 -8.18 -3.71
N TYR A 435 20.95 -9.11 -4.01
CA TYR A 435 21.31 -10.23 -3.16
C TYR A 435 21.62 -9.83 -1.72
N ASN A 436 21.26 -10.72 -0.80
CA ASN A 436 21.50 -10.60 0.64
C ASN A 436 20.95 -9.29 1.23
N GLY A 437 19.91 -8.71 0.62
CA GLY A 437 19.19 -7.56 1.16
C GLY A 437 19.91 -6.23 1.03
N LEU A 438 20.98 -6.12 0.24
CA LEU A 438 21.58 -4.82 -0.10
C LEU A 438 20.56 -4.02 -0.89
N CYS A 439 20.16 -2.85 -0.37
CA CYS A 439 19.08 -2.07 -0.96
C CYS A 439 19.37 -0.59 -0.95
N ASN A 440 19.12 0.04 -2.09
CA ASN A 440 19.28 1.47 -2.32
C ASN A 440 17.94 2.10 -2.66
N ILE A 441 17.77 3.36 -2.26
CA ILE A 441 16.62 4.18 -2.60
C ILE A 441 17.03 5.29 -3.55
N TYR A 442 16.19 5.47 -4.57
CA TYR A 442 16.30 6.49 -5.60
C TYR A 442 15.03 7.34 -5.60
N ASP A 443 15.17 8.58 -6.03
CA ASP A 443 14.04 9.46 -6.32
C ASP A 443 13.36 9.03 -7.63
N VAL A 444 12.04 8.95 -7.62
CA VAL A 444 11.23 8.40 -8.73
C VAL A 444 11.27 9.26 -9.99
N TYR A 445 11.32 10.60 -9.85
CA TYR A 445 11.20 11.52 -10.98
C TYR A 445 12.55 11.99 -11.50
N THR A 446 13.55 12.05 -10.63
CA THR A 446 14.89 12.49 -11.01
C THR A 446 15.87 11.33 -11.23
N GLY A 447 15.52 10.12 -10.76
CA GLY A 447 16.42 8.96 -10.79
C GLY A 447 17.64 9.09 -9.88
N LYS A 448 17.72 10.16 -9.07
CA LYS A 448 18.90 10.43 -8.23
C LYS A 448 18.93 9.50 -7.04
N TYR A 449 20.12 8.96 -6.76
CA TYR A 449 20.36 8.20 -5.55
C TYR A 449 20.12 9.06 -4.29
N LEU A 450 19.32 8.54 -3.36
CA LEU A 450 18.99 9.20 -2.11
C LEU A 450 19.80 8.65 -0.94
N ARG A 451 19.70 7.33 -0.71
CA ARG A 451 20.23 6.67 0.49
C ARG A 451 20.29 5.15 0.31
N GLU A 452 21.24 4.52 0.98
CA GLU A 452 21.27 3.07 1.19
C GLU A 452 20.48 2.71 2.47
N ILE A 453 19.55 1.76 2.36
CA ILE A 453 18.65 1.39 3.47
C ILE A 453 19.02 0.07 4.14
N SER A 454 19.83 -0.74 3.48
CA SER A 454 20.37 -1.95 4.08
C SER A 454 21.40 -1.60 5.13
N LEU A 455 21.36 -2.28 6.28
CA LEU A 455 22.48 -2.30 7.21
C LEU A 455 23.15 -3.66 7.18
N LYS A 456 24.43 -3.70 7.55
CA LYS A 456 25.16 -4.95 7.71
C LYS A 456 24.44 -5.83 8.73
N PHE A 457 24.10 -7.05 8.32
CA PHE A 457 23.46 -8.02 9.21
C PHE A 457 24.32 -8.29 10.45
N PRO A 458 23.72 -8.37 11.65
CA PRO A 458 24.41 -8.78 12.86
C PRO A 458 25.17 -10.11 12.69
N LYS A 459 26.29 -10.27 13.41
CA LYS A 459 27.14 -11.48 13.31
C LYS A 459 26.40 -12.80 13.60
N LYS A 460 25.30 -12.77 14.36
CA LYS A 460 24.44 -13.94 14.60
C LYS A 460 23.83 -14.55 13.33
N PHE A 461 23.84 -13.83 12.21
CA PHE A 461 23.38 -14.30 10.91
C PHE A 461 24.58 -14.61 10.00
N GLU A 462 25.44 -15.55 10.40
CA GLU A 462 26.68 -15.90 9.67
C GLU A 462 26.39 -16.28 8.20
N HIS A 463 25.29 -16.98 7.96
CA HIS A 463 24.89 -17.40 6.61
C HIS A 463 24.61 -16.23 5.65
N MET A 464 24.27 -15.05 6.16
CA MET A 464 24.05 -13.85 5.35
C MET A 464 25.37 -13.22 4.88
N HIS A 465 26.51 -13.59 5.48
CA HIS A 465 27.84 -13.10 5.09
C HIS A 465 28.53 -14.09 4.13
N ASP A 466 28.32 -15.38 4.35
CA ASP A 466 29.09 -16.45 3.68
C ASP A 466 28.40 -17.04 2.45
N ARG A 467 27.08 -16.88 2.32
CA ARG A 467 26.30 -17.49 1.23
C ARG A 467 25.52 -16.44 0.45
N LEU A 468 25.50 -16.60 -0.88
CA LEU A 468 24.65 -15.83 -1.77
C LEU A 468 23.19 -16.30 -1.64
N ILE A 469 22.30 -15.38 -1.28
CA ILE A 469 20.85 -15.59 -1.15
C ILE A 469 20.16 -14.72 -2.19
N GLY A 470 19.59 -15.39 -3.20
CA GLY A 470 18.89 -14.75 -4.32
C GLY A 470 17.40 -14.53 -4.10
N ASP A 471 16.79 -15.22 -3.13
CA ASP A 471 15.36 -15.05 -2.82
C ASP A 471 15.16 -13.84 -1.91
N VAL A 472 15.10 -12.68 -2.55
CA VAL A 472 14.92 -11.39 -1.90
C VAL A 472 13.60 -10.76 -2.35
N TYR A 473 12.82 -10.32 -1.36
CA TYR A 473 11.55 -9.63 -1.55
C TYR A 473 11.58 -8.29 -0.82
N ILE A 474 11.18 -7.22 -1.50
CA ILE A 474 11.06 -5.90 -0.90
C ILE A 474 9.63 -5.38 -1.00
N LYS A 475 9.13 -4.80 0.10
CA LYS A 475 7.83 -4.12 0.11
C LYS A 475 7.90 -2.83 0.91
N LEU A 476 7.38 -1.76 0.33
CA LEU A 476 7.23 -0.46 0.97
C LEU A 476 5.83 -0.34 1.60
N ASN A 477 5.66 0.58 2.55
CA ASN A 477 4.34 0.82 3.14
C ASN A 477 3.36 1.39 2.09
N PRO A 478 2.14 0.83 1.98
CA PRO A 478 1.08 1.40 1.14
C PRO A 478 0.71 2.85 1.50
N ASN A 479 0.90 3.27 2.76
CA ASN A 479 0.75 4.66 3.15
C ASN A 479 1.93 5.48 2.63
N GLN A 480 1.67 6.40 1.70
CA GLN A 480 2.71 7.16 1.01
C GLN A 480 3.42 8.19 1.90
N LEU A 481 2.86 8.50 3.06
CA LEU A 481 3.44 9.44 4.04
C LEU A 481 4.46 8.76 4.95
N ASP A 482 4.27 7.47 5.21
CA ASP A 482 5.11 6.71 6.11
C ASP A 482 6.36 6.21 5.38
N CYS A 483 7.53 6.53 5.91
CA CYS A 483 8.81 6.18 5.30
C CYS A 483 9.37 4.87 5.87
N ASN A 484 8.59 3.79 5.75
CA ASN A 484 8.96 2.46 6.25
C ASN A 484 8.73 1.35 5.22
N GLY A 485 9.38 0.22 5.46
CA GLY A 485 9.32 -0.93 4.57
C GLY A 485 9.99 -2.15 5.17
N VAL A 486 9.98 -3.23 4.41
CA VAL A 486 10.54 -4.52 4.80
C VAL A 486 11.32 -5.15 3.66
N ILE A 487 12.45 -5.76 4.01
CA ILE A 487 13.27 -6.58 3.12
C ILE A 487 13.29 -7.99 3.71
N VAL A 488 12.90 -8.96 2.91
CA VAL A 488 12.85 -10.37 3.29
C VAL A 488 13.87 -11.12 2.44
N CYS A 489 14.87 -11.72 3.08
CA CYS A 489 15.95 -12.47 2.45
C CYS A 489 15.95 -13.90 2.99
N GLY A 490 15.31 -14.83 2.29
CA GLY A 490 15.13 -16.19 2.79
C GLY A 490 14.48 -16.24 4.18
N ASP A 491 15.21 -16.70 5.19
CA ASP A 491 14.72 -16.79 6.57
C ASP A 491 14.86 -15.48 7.37
N THR A 492 15.58 -14.50 6.85
CA THR A 492 15.95 -13.29 7.58
C THR A 492 15.16 -12.10 7.09
N VAL A 493 14.62 -11.31 8.02
CA VAL A 493 13.82 -10.12 7.71
C VAL A 493 14.49 -8.90 8.31
N GLN A 494 14.58 -7.84 7.51
CA GLN A 494 14.98 -6.51 7.91
C GLN A 494 13.79 -5.56 7.76
N TYR A 495 13.23 -5.12 8.88
CA TYR A 495 12.31 -3.99 8.91
C TYR A 495 13.12 -2.70 9.02
N PHE A 496 12.71 -1.67 8.27
CA PHE A 496 13.32 -0.34 8.33
C PHE A 496 12.24 0.75 8.38
N GLN A 497 12.57 1.83 9.08
CA GLN A 497 11.74 3.03 9.16
C GLN A 497 12.66 4.26 9.23
N PHE A 498 12.25 5.33 8.55
CA PHE A 498 12.97 6.60 8.53
C PHE A 498 12.07 7.74 9.01
N GLY A 499 12.48 8.39 10.10
CA GLY A 499 11.66 9.41 10.77
C GLY A 499 10.52 8.81 11.58
N ASP A 500 9.67 9.69 12.10
CA ASP A 500 8.53 9.29 12.91
C ASP A 500 7.35 8.91 12.00
N LEU A 501 6.70 7.79 12.32
CA LEU A 501 5.45 7.41 11.67
C LEU A 501 4.39 8.41 12.09
N GLN A 502 3.54 8.84 11.15
CA GLN A 502 2.39 9.62 11.58
C GLN A 502 1.53 8.74 12.48
N PRO A 503 1.14 9.23 13.67
CA PRO A 503 0.21 8.48 14.49
C PRO A 503 -1.09 8.34 13.68
N ASP A 504 -1.53 7.11 13.42
CA ASP A 504 -2.92 6.88 13.09
C ASP A 504 -3.74 7.65 14.13
N THR A 505 -4.64 8.53 13.69
CA THR A 505 -5.54 9.36 14.53
C THR A 505 -6.56 8.48 15.25
N VAL A 506 -6.06 7.54 16.04
CA VAL A 506 -6.79 6.69 16.96
C VAL A 506 -6.07 6.84 18.29
N ASN A 507 -6.66 7.65 19.17
CA ASN A 507 -6.25 7.87 20.55
C ASN A 507 -5.93 6.53 21.24
N LYS A 508 -4.65 6.15 21.29
CA LYS A 508 -4.17 5.07 22.14
C LYS A 508 -3.82 5.67 23.51
N PRO A 509 -4.42 5.20 24.62
CA PRO A 509 -3.98 5.62 25.94
C PRO A 509 -2.54 5.14 26.19
N LYS A 510 -1.75 6.00 26.82
CA LYS A 510 -0.33 5.79 27.15
C LYS A 510 -0.13 4.47 27.90
N LYS A 511 0.46 3.46 27.26
CA LYS A 511 0.88 2.22 27.94
C LYS A 511 2.09 2.49 28.84
N GLN A 512 1.92 2.24 30.14
CA GLN A 512 2.97 2.19 31.14
C GLN A 512 4.03 1.13 30.76
N LYS A 513 5.30 1.46 31.02
CA LYS A 513 6.45 0.57 30.79
C LYS A 513 6.38 -0.63 31.73
N SER A 514 6.17 -1.83 31.20
CA SER A 514 6.35 -3.07 31.96
C SER A 514 7.81 -3.56 31.85
N VAL A 515 8.42 -3.72 33.02
CA VAL A 515 9.77 -4.24 33.21
C VAL A 515 9.73 -5.77 33.05
N ASN A 516 10.70 -6.30 32.31
CA ASN A 516 10.92 -7.73 32.15
C ASN A 516 11.35 -8.38 33.48
N LEU A 517 10.59 -9.38 33.94
CA LEU A 517 11.09 -10.50 34.75
C LEU A 517 10.67 -11.79 34.06
N GLY A 518 11.65 -12.63 33.75
CA GLY A 518 11.47 -13.79 32.90
C GLY A 518 10.98 -15.06 33.60
N ILE A 519 10.66 -16.02 32.71
CA ILE A 519 10.82 -17.47 32.83
C ILE A 519 9.60 -18.31 33.29
N HIS A 520 9.17 -19.16 32.33
CA HIS A 520 8.37 -20.39 32.37
C HIS A 520 6.83 -20.38 32.20
N SER A 521 6.41 -20.69 30.96
CA SER A 521 5.55 -21.83 30.54
C SER A 521 4.11 -21.99 31.08
N LYS A 522 3.63 -21.17 32.01
CA LYS A 522 2.20 -21.13 32.41
C LYS A 522 1.55 -19.75 32.18
N HIS A 523 2.36 -18.73 31.91
CA HIS A 523 1.88 -17.37 31.61
C HIS A 523 1.45 -17.17 30.16
N GLU A 524 1.77 -18.06 29.23
CA GLU A 524 1.40 -17.88 27.82
C GLU A 524 -0.09 -18.12 27.58
N SER A 525 -0.71 -19.08 28.31
CA SER A 525 -2.16 -19.25 28.30
C SER A 525 -2.86 -18.11 29.04
N LYS A 526 -2.36 -17.70 30.22
CA LYS A 526 -2.90 -16.53 30.94
C LYS A 526 -2.79 -15.24 30.13
N LYS A 527 -1.69 -15.04 29.41
CA LYS A 527 -1.50 -13.89 28.52
C LYS A 527 -2.39 -13.97 27.28
N LYS A 528 -2.58 -15.15 26.67
CA LYS A 528 -3.55 -15.34 25.59
C LYS A 528 -5.00 -15.15 26.05
N ILE A 529 -5.33 -15.56 27.28
CA ILE A 529 -6.65 -15.31 27.88
C ILE A 529 -6.80 -13.83 28.18
N GLN A 530 -5.79 -13.17 28.73
CA GLN A 530 -5.84 -11.74 29.01
C GLN A 530 -5.89 -10.89 27.75
N GLU A 531 -5.14 -11.24 26.71
CA GLU A 531 -5.23 -10.62 25.38
C GLU A 531 -6.58 -10.93 24.71
N GLY A 532 -7.12 -12.14 24.86
CA GLY A 532 -8.47 -12.48 24.41
C GLY A 532 -9.58 -11.72 25.18
N MET A 533 -9.36 -11.44 26.47
CA MET A 533 -10.26 -10.62 27.30
C MET A 533 -10.16 -9.14 26.93
N ASP A 534 -8.96 -8.63 26.67
CA ASP A 534 -8.76 -7.27 26.16
C ASP A 534 -9.40 -7.08 24.78
N GLU A 535 -9.29 -8.09 23.92
CA GLU A 535 -9.91 -8.11 22.58
C GLU A 535 -11.44 -8.23 22.69
N TYR A 536 -11.95 -9.02 23.64
CA TYR A 536 -13.38 -9.10 23.96
C TYR A 536 -13.92 -7.79 24.56
N HIS A 537 -13.19 -7.14 25.47
CA HIS A 537 -13.54 -5.83 26.01
C HIS A 537 -13.52 -4.75 24.93
N THR A 538 -12.57 -4.81 24.01
CA THR A 538 -12.51 -3.91 22.85
C THR A 538 -13.70 -4.14 21.92
N GLN A 539 -14.08 -5.39 21.65
CA GLN A 539 -15.27 -5.72 20.87
C GLN A 539 -16.57 -5.33 21.58
N GLN A 540 -16.70 -5.56 22.88
CA GLN A 540 -17.85 -5.11 23.69
C GLN A 540 -17.94 -3.58 23.71
N TYR A 541 -16.80 -2.88 23.84
CA TYR A 541 -16.77 -1.43 23.79
C TYR A 541 -17.19 -0.91 22.41
N GLN A 542 -16.70 -1.52 21.33
CA GLN A 542 -17.14 -1.18 19.96
C GLN A 542 -18.61 -1.50 19.73
N GLN A 543 -19.13 -2.59 20.29
CA GLN A 543 -20.56 -2.92 20.24
C GLN A 543 -21.39 -1.92 21.04
N ARG A 544 -20.96 -1.53 22.25
CA ARG A 544 -21.61 -0.49 23.05
C ARG A 544 -21.55 0.87 22.38
N MET A 545 -20.44 1.23 21.75
CA MET A 545 -20.32 2.46 20.97
C MET A 545 -21.24 2.43 19.74
N LYS A 546 -21.33 1.28 19.06
CA LYS A 546 -22.23 1.09 17.94
C LYS A 546 -23.70 1.11 18.37
N GLN A 547 -24.01 0.59 19.54
CA GLN A 547 -25.35 0.57 20.11
C GLN A 547 -25.74 1.94 20.67
N ALA A 548 -24.80 2.67 21.27
CA ALA A 548 -24.98 4.08 21.63
C ALA A 548 -25.13 4.98 20.40
N LEU A 549 -24.45 4.68 19.29
CA LEU A 549 -24.74 5.30 18.00
C LEU A 549 -26.15 4.93 17.52
N LEU A 550 -26.57 3.67 17.62
CA LEU A 550 -27.92 3.26 17.21
C LEU A 550 -29.01 3.92 18.07
N ASP A 551 -28.82 4.02 19.37
CA ASP A 551 -29.76 4.66 20.30
C ASP A 551 -29.80 6.18 20.09
N LYS A 552 -28.65 6.81 19.81
CA LYS A 552 -28.55 8.24 19.47
C LYS A 552 -29.24 8.59 18.14
N TYR A 553 -29.33 7.62 17.21
CA TYR A 553 -30.01 7.80 15.92
C TYR A 553 -31.46 7.29 15.91
N ASN A 554 -31.89 6.48 16.88
CA ASN A 554 -33.26 5.94 16.96
C ASN A 554 -34.16 6.59 18.04
N GLY A 555 -33.75 7.72 18.62
CA GLY A 555 -34.65 8.72 19.20
C GLY A 555 -35.71 8.18 20.17
N THR A 556 -35.30 7.77 21.36
CA THR A 556 -36.24 7.63 22.48
C THR A 556 -35.80 8.53 23.62
N LEU A 557 -36.50 9.67 23.73
CA LEU A 557 -36.40 10.76 24.73
C LEU A 557 -35.52 11.95 24.27
N TYR A 558 -36.17 12.91 23.62
CA TYR A 558 -35.73 14.31 23.64
C TYR A 558 -36.57 14.99 24.72
N ASP A 559 -35.92 15.48 25.78
CA ASP A 559 -36.57 16.19 26.90
C ASP A 559 -36.48 17.72 26.77
N ASP A 560 -35.80 18.27 25.73
CA ASP A 560 -35.66 19.72 25.54
C ASP A 560 -35.89 20.16 24.07
N GLU A 561 -36.78 21.14 23.89
CA GLU A 561 -37.20 21.73 22.59
C GLU A 561 -36.04 22.40 21.83
N ASP A 562 -34.99 22.83 22.53
CA ASP A 562 -33.81 23.47 21.93
C ASP A 562 -32.93 22.49 21.15
N GLU A 563 -32.86 21.22 21.57
CA GLU A 563 -32.14 20.17 20.85
C GLU A 563 -32.90 19.79 19.57
N GLU A 564 -34.24 19.81 19.62
CA GLU A 564 -35.12 19.58 18.48
C GLU A 564 -34.97 20.67 17.42
N LEU A 565 -34.83 21.94 17.83
CA LEU A 565 -34.58 23.07 16.92
C LEU A 565 -33.20 22.99 16.26
N SER A 566 -32.17 22.56 17.01
CA SER A 566 -30.81 22.39 16.48
C SER A 566 -30.72 21.27 15.44
N ILE A 567 -31.48 20.19 15.64
CA ILE A 567 -31.57 19.06 14.72
C ILE A 567 -32.40 19.44 13.50
N ALA A 568 -33.50 20.20 13.66
CA ALA A 568 -34.29 20.72 12.54
C ALA A 568 -33.47 21.67 11.64
N LEU A 569 -32.59 22.48 12.23
CA LEU A 569 -31.65 23.33 11.49
C LEU A 569 -30.59 22.50 10.74
N ALA A 570 -30.00 21.49 11.39
CA ALA A 570 -29.03 20.60 10.75
C ALA A 570 -29.64 19.75 9.62
N ILE A 571 -30.89 19.31 9.76
CA ILE A 571 -31.62 18.57 8.71
C ILE A 571 -31.97 19.51 7.55
N SER A 572 -32.34 20.77 7.83
CA SER A 572 -32.62 21.77 6.80
C SER A 572 -31.37 22.16 6.00
N GLU A 573 -30.20 22.22 6.64
CA GLU A 573 -28.91 22.36 5.93
C GLU A 573 -28.56 21.15 5.07
N SER A 574 -28.94 19.94 5.50
CA SER A 574 -28.65 18.71 4.74
C SER A 574 -29.55 18.52 3.50
N TYR A 575 -30.80 19.02 3.53
CA TYR A 575 -31.72 18.95 2.39
C TYR A 575 -31.36 19.92 1.26
N HIS A 576 -30.78 21.08 1.59
CA HIS A 576 -30.34 22.05 0.58
C HIS A 576 -29.08 21.63 -0.21
N ASN A 577 -28.30 20.68 0.32
CA ASN A 577 -27.07 20.23 -0.34
C ASN A 577 -27.24 19.05 -1.31
N SER A 578 -28.45 18.49 -1.47
CA SER A 578 -28.64 17.24 -2.22
C SER A 578 -29.59 17.30 -3.43
N THR A 579 -30.14 18.46 -3.81
CA THR A 579 -30.90 18.59 -5.07
C THR A 579 -30.78 19.97 -5.75
N GLY A 580 -30.10 20.00 -6.91
CA GLY A 580 -30.55 20.76 -8.08
C GLY A 580 -31.02 19.72 -9.11
N ASP A 581 -32.13 19.84 -9.83
CA ASP A 581 -32.79 21.03 -10.36
C ASP A 581 -34.25 20.71 -10.83
N VAL A 582 -35.06 21.77 -10.98
CA VAL A 582 -36.32 21.95 -11.77
C VAL A 582 -37.70 21.50 -11.21
N SER A 583 -38.50 22.44 -10.67
CA SER A 583 -39.62 23.15 -11.36
C SER A 583 -40.66 23.80 -10.41
N GLN A 584 -40.83 25.12 -10.60
CA GLN A 584 -42.03 25.98 -10.53
C GLN A 584 -43.11 25.76 -9.45
N LEU A 585 -43.35 26.80 -8.62
CA LEU A 585 -44.60 27.59 -8.57
C LEU A 585 -44.41 28.87 -7.70
N GLU A 586 -45.27 29.86 -7.96
CA GLU A 586 -45.28 31.29 -7.54
C GLU A 586 -45.47 31.45 -6.00
N GLU A 587 -45.15 32.55 -5.27
CA GLU A 587 -45.40 33.99 -5.43
C GLU A 587 -44.43 34.86 -4.56
N GLU A 588 -44.45 36.16 -4.89
CA GLU A 588 -43.81 37.41 -4.42
C GLU A 588 -43.36 37.60 -2.94
N GLU A 589 -42.15 38.15 -2.73
CA GLU A 589 -41.85 39.53 -2.27
C GLU A 589 -40.40 39.68 -1.70
N GLY A 590 -39.70 40.75 -2.07
CA GLY A 590 -38.69 41.41 -1.22
C GLY A 590 -37.21 41.01 -1.40
N GLY A 591 -36.48 41.76 -2.23
CA GLY A 591 -35.04 41.59 -2.41
C GLY A 591 -34.19 42.14 -1.27
N VAL A 592 -33.35 41.28 -0.66
CA VAL A 592 -32.07 41.57 0.02
C VAL A 592 -31.33 40.21 0.13
N GLY A 593 -30.54 39.80 -0.86
CA GLY A 593 -29.99 38.42 -0.88
C GLY A 593 -28.58 38.23 -1.45
N GLU A 594 -28.12 39.10 -2.35
CA GLU A 594 -26.87 38.83 -3.08
C GLU A 594 -25.60 39.22 -2.30
N ASP A 595 -25.66 40.18 -1.38
CA ASP A 595 -24.47 40.62 -0.60
C ASP A 595 -24.09 39.68 0.57
N TYR A 596 -25.01 38.83 1.04
CA TYR A 596 -24.79 37.99 2.23
C TYR A 596 -24.15 36.63 1.90
N GLU A 597 -24.40 36.06 0.72
CA GLU A 597 -23.76 34.79 0.31
C GLU A 597 -22.30 34.98 -0.12
N GLU A 598 -21.95 36.12 -0.71
CA GLU A 598 -20.58 36.44 -1.12
C GLU A 598 -19.69 36.68 0.10
N GLN A 599 -20.19 37.39 1.12
CA GLN A 599 -19.49 37.57 2.40
C GLN A 599 -19.32 36.27 3.20
N ARG A 600 -20.27 35.33 3.12
CA ARG A 600 -20.20 34.04 3.81
C ARG A 600 -19.18 33.11 3.16
N ARG A 601 -19.09 33.10 1.82
CA ARG A 601 -18.04 32.37 1.08
C ARG A 601 -16.65 32.96 1.31
N GLU A 602 -16.53 34.28 1.37
CA GLU A 602 -15.25 34.92 1.68
C GLU A 602 -14.80 34.60 3.12
N GLN A 603 -15.71 34.60 4.10
CA GLN A 603 -15.39 34.22 5.48
C GLN A 603 -15.07 32.74 5.66
N GLU A 604 -15.74 31.82 4.96
CA GLU A 604 -15.45 30.39 5.00
C GLU A 604 -14.10 30.05 4.33
N VAL A 605 -13.77 30.73 3.23
CA VAL A 605 -12.47 30.61 2.58
C VAL A 605 -11.37 31.22 3.45
N GLU A 606 -11.61 32.36 4.11
CA GLU A 606 -10.65 33.02 4.99
C GLU A 606 -10.39 32.22 6.28
N GLN A 607 -11.42 31.58 6.86
CA GLN A 607 -11.27 30.69 8.02
C GLN A 607 -10.54 29.39 7.70
N ALA A 608 -10.82 28.75 6.56
CA ALA A 608 -10.09 27.57 6.12
C ALA A 608 -8.62 27.90 5.79
N LEU A 609 -8.37 29.10 5.23
CA LEU A 609 -7.02 29.61 4.97
C LEU A 609 -6.25 29.92 6.25
N ASP A 610 -6.91 30.39 7.31
CA ASP A 610 -6.30 30.67 8.60
C ASP A 610 -5.92 29.38 9.35
N GLU A 611 -6.74 28.32 9.27
CA GLU A 611 -6.39 27.00 9.82
C GLU A 611 -5.21 26.35 9.09
N ASP A 612 -5.17 26.44 7.76
CA ASP A 612 -4.05 25.96 6.95
C ASP A 612 -2.76 26.78 7.20
N LEU A 613 -2.89 28.08 7.42
CA LEU A 613 -1.78 28.96 7.79
C LEU A 613 -1.24 28.62 9.18
N LEU A 614 -2.12 28.32 10.14
CA LEU A 614 -1.74 27.86 11.47
C LEU A 614 -0.97 26.54 11.40
N LEU A 615 -1.43 25.58 10.59
CA LEU A 615 -0.72 24.30 10.40
C LEU A 615 0.66 24.50 9.75
N ALA A 616 0.77 25.38 8.76
CA ALA A 616 2.04 25.71 8.11
C ALA A 616 3.02 26.41 9.07
N ILE A 617 2.52 27.30 9.92
CA ILE A 617 3.31 27.97 10.97
C ILE A 617 3.76 26.96 12.04
N GLU A 618 2.88 26.03 12.43
CA GLU A 618 3.19 24.96 13.40
C GLU A 618 4.31 24.06 12.88
N LEU A 619 4.25 23.64 11.61
CA LEU A 619 5.30 22.86 10.96
C LEU A 619 6.62 23.65 10.86
N SER A 620 6.55 24.95 10.57
CA SER A 620 7.73 25.82 10.53
C SER A 620 8.33 26.06 11.92
N LYS A 621 7.53 26.15 12.97
CA LYS A 621 7.98 26.25 14.37
C LYS A 621 8.63 24.96 14.84
N GLN A 622 8.06 23.81 14.49
CA GLN A 622 8.68 22.51 14.77
C GLN A 622 10.04 22.35 14.08
N GLU A 623 10.25 22.95 12.90
CA GLU A 623 11.59 23.00 12.27
C GLU A 623 12.59 23.90 13.03
N GLU A 624 12.14 25.02 13.61
CA GLU A 624 13.00 25.87 14.44
C GLU A 624 13.32 25.24 15.81
N GLU A 625 12.35 24.57 16.43
CA GLU A 625 12.56 23.85 17.70
C GLU A 625 13.48 22.64 17.51
N ASN A 626 13.33 21.89 16.43
CA ASN A 626 14.24 20.79 16.12
C ASN A 626 15.68 21.28 15.85
N LYS A 627 15.88 22.47 15.29
CA LYS A 627 17.21 23.09 15.21
C LYS A 627 17.78 23.45 16.59
N LYS A 628 16.95 24.00 17.50
CA LYS A 628 17.36 24.34 18.87
C LYS A 628 17.69 23.10 19.73
N ILE A 629 16.97 22.00 19.54
CA ILE A 629 17.22 20.73 20.24
C ILE A 629 18.55 20.12 19.79
N VAL A 630 18.88 20.19 18.49
CA VAL A 630 20.18 19.74 17.96
C VAL A 630 21.34 20.57 18.54
N ASP A 631 21.15 21.87 18.76
CA ASP A 631 22.16 22.74 19.39
C ASP A 631 22.30 22.52 20.90
N GLN A 632 21.24 22.10 21.60
CA GLN A 632 21.28 21.80 23.04
C GLN A 632 21.88 20.42 23.36
N ILE A 633 21.70 19.43 22.49
CA ILE A 633 22.29 18.08 22.67
C ILE A 633 23.82 18.10 22.59
N ILE A 634 24.41 19.11 21.95
CA ILE A 634 25.87 19.24 21.80
C ILE A 634 26.55 19.73 23.09
N ASN A 635 25.85 20.38 24.04
CA ASN A 635 26.50 21.14 25.13
C ASN A 635 25.92 20.99 26.57
N GLY A 636 25.17 19.94 26.91
CA GLY A 636 24.56 19.79 28.26
C GLY A 636 24.95 18.53 29.04
N PRO A 637 25.28 18.60 30.36
CA PRO A 637 25.69 17.45 31.17
C PRO A 637 24.51 16.67 31.78
N VAL A 638 24.76 15.41 32.13
CA VAL A 638 23.82 14.38 32.60
C VAL A 638 23.89 14.21 34.12
N GLU A 639 22.75 14.20 34.81
CA GLU A 639 22.62 13.59 36.16
C GLU A 639 21.28 12.85 36.35
N MET A 640 21.35 11.70 37.02
CA MET A 640 20.23 10.82 37.40
C MET A 640 19.82 11.05 38.86
N SER A 641 18.53 10.88 39.18
CA SER A 641 18.14 10.38 40.51
C SER A 641 16.80 9.64 40.48
N SER A 642 16.72 8.60 41.29
CA SER A 642 15.64 7.63 41.43
C SER A 642 15.35 7.39 42.91
N SER A 643 14.08 7.37 43.33
CA SER A 643 13.48 6.49 44.37
C SER A 643 12.32 7.18 45.10
N GLN A 644 11.08 6.63 45.04
CA GLN A 644 10.08 6.70 46.15
C GLN A 644 8.72 5.98 45.96
N HIS A 645 8.46 5.19 44.90
CA HIS A 645 7.06 4.79 44.56
C HIS A 645 6.55 3.37 44.94
N ALA A 646 7.12 2.68 45.94
CA ALA A 646 6.92 1.23 46.08
C ALA A 646 6.01 0.71 47.22
N MET A 647 5.08 1.48 47.80
CA MET A 647 4.27 0.99 48.95
C MET A 647 2.74 1.06 48.82
N LEU A 648 2.17 1.37 47.65
CA LEU A 648 0.71 1.53 47.49
C LEU A 648 0.00 0.43 46.66
N ASN A 649 0.73 -0.54 46.09
CA ASN A 649 0.16 -1.46 45.10
C ASN A 649 -0.33 -2.81 45.65
N ASP A 650 -0.03 -3.16 46.90
CA ASP A 650 -0.31 -4.52 47.39
C ASP A 650 -1.76 -4.73 47.87
N GLU A 651 -2.51 -3.66 48.22
CA GLU A 651 -3.90 -3.78 48.68
C GLU A 651 -4.91 -3.91 47.51
N GLU A 652 -4.61 -3.36 46.34
CA GLU A 652 -5.51 -3.38 45.16
C GLU A 652 -5.53 -4.75 44.45
N ILE A 653 -4.44 -5.51 44.57
CA ILE A 653 -4.27 -6.84 43.96
C ILE A 653 -5.09 -7.92 44.68
N ASP A 654 -5.28 -7.79 46.00
CA ASP A 654 -6.05 -8.75 46.80
C ASP A 654 -7.57 -8.64 46.56
N GLU A 655 -8.06 -7.47 46.11
CA GLU A 655 -9.48 -7.25 45.81
C GLU A 655 -9.88 -7.81 44.42
N GLU A 656 -8.99 -7.72 43.43
CA GLU A 656 -9.19 -8.33 42.10
C GLU A 656 -9.21 -9.87 42.16
N LEU A 657 -8.34 -10.46 42.99
CA LEU A 657 -8.27 -11.92 43.15
C LEU A 657 -9.54 -12.49 43.79
N ARG A 658 -10.16 -11.72 44.69
CA ARG A 658 -11.40 -12.10 45.40
C ARG A 658 -12.61 -12.11 44.47
N ARG A 659 -12.72 -11.16 43.54
CA ARG A 659 -13.78 -11.11 42.52
C ARG A 659 -13.64 -12.21 41.45
N ALA A 660 -12.42 -12.57 41.10
CA ALA A 660 -12.17 -13.65 40.14
C ALA A 660 -12.61 -15.04 40.69
N LEU A 661 -12.51 -15.25 42.01
CA LEU A 661 -12.98 -16.48 42.66
C LEU A 661 -14.52 -16.55 42.77
N GLU A 662 -15.19 -15.42 42.98
CA GLU A 662 -16.67 -15.37 42.98
C GLU A 662 -17.26 -15.68 41.59
N LEU A 663 -16.62 -15.22 40.51
CA LEU A 663 -17.07 -15.49 39.13
C LEU A 663 -16.87 -16.96 38.71
N SER A 664 -15.81 -17.61 39.20
CA SER A 664 -15.56 -19.04 38.96
C SER A 664 -16.61 -19.97 39.61
N LEU A 665 -17.32 -19.49 40.63
CA LEU A 665 -18.35 -20.26 41.35
C LEU A 665 -19.74 -20.14 40.70
N ILE A 666 -19.91 -19.22 39.74
CA ILE A 666 -21.18 -18.99 39.04
C ILE A 666 -21.27 -19.83 37.75
N GLU A 667 -20.15 -20.35 37.23
CA GLU A 667 -20.10 -21.19 36.01
C GLU A 667 -20.12 -22.71 36.27
N HIS A 668 -20.57 -23.15 37.46
CA HIS A 668 -20.79 -24.57 37.76
C HIS A 668 -22.25 -24.91 38.08
#